data_AF-A0A7W9HMQ8-F1
#
_entry.id   AF-A0A7W9HMQ8-F1
#
_cell.length_a   1.000
_cell.length_b   1.000
_cell.length_c   1.000
_cell.angle_alpha   90.00
_cell.angle_beta   90.00
_cell.angle_gamma   90.00
#
_symmetry.space_group_name_H-M   'P 1'
#
loop_
_entity.id
_entity.type
_entity.pdbx_description
1 polymer ?
#
loop_
_entity_poly.entity_id
_entity_poly.type
_entity_poly.pdbx_seq_one_letter_code
_entity_poly.pdbx_strand_id
1 'polypeptide(L)'
;MLQDPTKWRRLVREYSDLHQLRDNMSPQARGQRFNGLIAELFTTFGIVAKANQQSVGELDVTFSYAGRRFILEAKWEKKSTGTGPIAKLQRRVEQRMVGVSGVFLSMHGYSPDALAEVDKGRRLDMVLLDGNHWDAMISGFIPPPEMLDLITDAASFHGQAHAPLKDLLTPRSAIPKLKIGTARRSDTKVFRSIAEHVRADIVVEDVESRHLGIASQGQGKLLATTDDGVLSIDLAAQKAYWAVPLSGCHGNPLPMDSSILLHRAHGVGRYQNGVLKPIPSGASASRDHQLLLGPDSSPWHLDPGLSKDGRRTPATLSRLEGEVDGSANADATSSLPDRTTGAAWLNTEQIVVTGARNSIIMSGSDIAELTEAVPSSHPAALTVLSDRLIMTLDHSSKLWATDLTTERRAVIGEVAESDTATGCLTVDEDGSVYAGIPYRNRNGLVRFAIVRLTTRESWLPPPRSTPEIPPVGPSSTSDAERISHTTPADTPSTPDSLDEQGTPAPDAPTPPPRPSGDNAAAASPHDATQQRRLADQREGNRDGFSLTMDLPLFAVEAAISANFDPIRWLKPWRERWGLIATGRTSPDPALTNWLPLVARYLGTYAAPPEAVESHFTPSHAYVAGFGHGIRAAWEGATRRRIVPSEAATLHDWLRKPVAIQHSDGAPVRGSMTLKDLRTTAIKDKGVSAWKWLGRIALWSTTILFGIGTLVAIILSLTDGWPTKTVANTVGGLLFYSVPFAILLWLTVRDWRRRRRSKSARSRSDP
;
A
#
# COMPACT_ATOMS: atom_id res chain seq x y z
N MET A 1 7.95 -1.18 -10.92
CA MET A 1 6.97 -1.98 -10.15
C MET A 1 6.89 -3.34 -10.80
N LEU A 2 7.02 -4.42 -10.03
CA LEU A 2 6.98 -5.81 -10.52
C LEU A 2 5.67 -6.10 -11.27
N GLN A 3 5.77 -6.62 -12.51
CA GLN A 3 4.62 -6.91 -13.38
C GLN A 3 4.24 -8.39 -13.40
N ASP A 4 5.20 -9.27 -13.12
CA ASP A 4 5.07 -10.73 -13.20
C ASP A 4 5.96 -11.40 -12.14
N PRO A 5 5.44 -11.60 -10.91
CA PRO A 5 6.18 -12.26 -9.83
C PRO A 5 6.57 -13.71 -10.16
N THR A 6 5.72 -14.44 -10.89
CA THR A 6 5.96 -15.83 -11.27
C THR A 6 7.15 -15.93 -12.24
N LYS A 7 7.20 -15.05 -13.25
CA LYS A 7 8.35 -14.95 -14.14
C LYS A 7 9.61 -14.55 -13.36
N TRP A 8 9.54 -13.57 -12.47
CA TRP A 8 10.70 -13.15 -11.68
C TRP A 8 11.25 -14.29 -10.80
N ARG A 9 10.40 -15.03 -10.07
CA ARG A 9 10.79 -16.24 -9.31
C ARG A 9 11.48 -17.30 -10.17
N ARG A 10 11.11 -17.43 -11.45
CA ARG A 10 11.79 -18.30 -12.42
C ARG A 10 13.19 -17.77 -12.79
N LEU A 11 13.32 -16.46 -13.04
CA LEU A 11 14.62 -15.82 -13.35
C LEU A 11 15.61 -15.94 -12.16
N VAL A 12 15.13 -15.89 -10.92
CA VAL A 12 15.95 -16.12 -9.72
C VAL A 12 16.52 -17.55 -9.69
N ARG A 13 15.67 -18.56 -9.90
CA ARG A 13 16.12 -19.97 -9.96
C ARG A 13 17.13 -20.20 -11.10
N GLU A 14 16.81 -19.66 -12.28
CA GLU A 14 17.69 -19.74 -13.45
C GLU A 14 19.04 -19.04 -13.22
N TYR A 15 19.10 -17.94 -12.48
CA TYR A 15 20.37 -17.31 -12.08
C TYR A 15 21.24 -18.23 -11.22
N SER A 16 20.63 -18.92 -10.25
CA SER A 16 21.29 -19.95 -9.43
C SER A 16 21.83 -21.09 -10.29
N ASP A 17 21.03 -21.60 -11.25
CA ASP A 17 21.46 -22.67 -12.16
C ASP A 17 22.67 -22.25 -13.04
N LEU A 18 22.68 -21.01 -13.53
CA LEU A 18 23.78 -20.41 -14.28
C LEU A 18 25.04 -20.19 -13.43
N HIS A 19 24.88 -19.89 -12.13
CA HIS A 19 26.00 -19.76 -11.20
C HIS A 19 26.68 -21.10 -10.97
N GLN A 20 25.88 -22.17 -10.81
CA GLN A 20 26.35 -23.54 -10.56
C GLN A 20 26.85 -24.28 -11.81
N LEU A 21 26.76 -23.68 -13.01
CA LEU A 21 27.13 -24.30 -14.30
C LEU A 21 26.43 -25.65 -14.53
N ARG A 22 25.16 -25.75 -14.15
CA ARG A 22 24.33 -26.94 -14.44
C ARG A 22 24.24 -27.19 -15.95
N ASP A 23 23.89 -28.42 -16.31
CA ASP A 23 23.79 -28.90 -17.70
C ASP A 23 25.09 -28.84 -18.53
N ASN A 24 26.26 -28.91 -17.88
CA ASN A 24 27.59 -28.85 -18.51
C ASN A 24 27.81 -27.59 -19.38
N MET A 25 27.18 -26.48 -19.00
CA MET A 25 27.16 -25.25 -19.80
C MET A 25 28.55 -24.60 -19.93
N SER A 26 28.94 -24.24 -21.16
CA SER A 26 30.19 -23.52 -21.40
C SER A 26 30.13 -22.08 -20.88
N PRO A 27 31.27 -21.45 -20.50
CA PRO A 27 31.28 -20.05 -20.06
C PRO A 27 30.70 -19.06 -21.09
N GLN A 28 30.83 -19.36 -22.39
CA GLN A 28 30.26 -18.57 -23.47
C GLN A 28 28.73 -18.71 -23.55
N ALA A 29 28.21 -19.94 -23.41
CA ALA A 29 26.77 -20.18 -23.34
C ALA A 29 26.14 -19.52 -22.10
N ARG A 30 26.83 -19.56 -20.95
CA ARG A 30 26.42 -18.82 -19.75
C ARG A 30 26.33 -17.32 -20.00
N GLY A 31 27.36 -16.71 -20.61
CA GLY A 31 27.36 -15.29 -20.96
C GLY A 31 26.19 -14.92 -21.89
N GLN A 32 26.00 -15.69 -22.97
CA GLN A 32 24.89 -15.46 -23.90
C GLN A 32 23.51 -15.58 -23.24
N ARG A 33 23.33 -16.53 -22.31
CA ARG A 33 22.06 -16.65 -21.57
C ARG A 33 21.88 -15.52 -20.57
N PHE A 34 22.95 -15.09 -19.90
CA PHE A 34 22.95 -13.98 -18.94
C PHE A 34 22.47 -12.67 -19.58
N ASN A 35 22.88 -12.38 -20.82
CA ASN A 35 22.34 -11.26 -21.61
C ASN A 35 20.80 -11.30 -21.72
N GLY A 36 20.24 -12.49 -21.98
CA GLY A 36 18.80 -12.72 -21.99
C GLY A 36 18.16 -12.52 -20.62
N LEU A 37 18.80 -13.04 -19.55
CA LEU A 37 18.34 -12.92 -18.17
C LEU A 37 18.21 -11.45 -17.73
N ILE A 38 19.19 -10.61 -18.05
CA ILE A 38 19.17 -9.16 -17.78
C ILE A 38 17.97 -8.50 -18.48
N ALA A 39 17.80 -8.75 -19.79
CA ALA A 39 16.70 -8.15 -20.56
C ALA A 39 15.32 -8.61 -20.08
N GLU A 40 15.19 -9.88 -19.66
CA GLU A 40 13.96 -10.42 -19.08
C GLU A 40 13.66 -9.84 -17.70
N LEU A 41 14.66 -9.66 -16.83
CA LEU A 41 14.51 -9.02 -15.53
C LEU A 41 14.02 -7.58 -15.70
N PHE A 42 14.68 -6.81 -16.57
CA PHE A 42 14.30 -5.42 -16.88
C PHE A 42 12.85 -5.33 -17.39
N THR A 43 12.47 -6.22 -18.32
CA THR A 43 11.09 -6.31 -18.83
C THR A 43 10.08 -6.65 -17.73
N THR A 44 10.45 -7.53 -16.80
CA THR A 44 9.59 -7.97 -15.67
C THR A 44 9.32 -6.84 -14.66
N PHE A 45 10.18 -5.82 -14.61
CA PHE A 45 9.98 -4.59 -13.84
C PHE A 45 9.45 -3.39 -14.64
N GLY A 46 9.11 -3.60 -15.93
CA GLY A 46 8.48 -2.61 -16.81
C GLY A 46 9.43 -1.79 -17.69
N ILE A 47 10.70 -2.17 -17.79
CA ILE A 47 11.69 -1.52 -18.66
C ILE A 47 11.70 -2.22 -20.02
N VAL A 48 11.54 -1.48 -21.12
CA VAL A 48 11.58 -2.05 -22.47
C VAL A 48 13.04 -2.40 -22.83
N ALA A 49 13.39 -3.68 -22.74
CA ALA A 49 14.73 -4.21 -22.98
C ALA A 49 14.74 -5.34 -24.04
N LYS A 50 15.88 -5.48 -24.75
CA LYS A 50 16.12 -6.53 -25.74
C LYS A 50 17.57 -7.01 -25.66
N ALA A 51 17.77 -8.32 -25.61
CA ALA A 51 19.10 -8.94 -25.64
C ALA A 51 19.62 -9.16 -27.08
N ASN A 52 20.93 -9.41 -27.20
CA ASN A 52 21.63 -9.96 -28.36
C ASN A 52 21.26 -9.27 -29.69
N GLN A 53 21.34 -7.93 -29.73
CA GLN A 53 20.99 -7.16 -30.93
C GLN A 53 22.14 -7.17 -31.93
N GLN A 54 21.96 -7.89 -33.04
CA GLN A 54 22.98 -8.07 -34.10
C GLN A 54 23.02 -6.91 -35.12
N SER A 55 21.95 -6.13 -35.25
CA SER A 55 21.73 -5.23 -36.39
C SER A 55 22.60 -3.96 -36.43
N VAL A 56 23.41 -3.67 -35.40
CA VAL A 56 24.27 -2.47 -35.32
C VAL A 56 25.64 -2.80 -34.70
N GLY A 57 26.14 -4.01 -34.97
CA GLY A 57 27.23 -4.64 -34.23
C GLY A 57 26.70 -5.30 -32.95
N GLU A 58 27.35 -6.37 -32.50
CA GLU A 58 26.89 -7.21 -31.39
C GLU A 58 26.83 -6.43 -30.07
N LEU A 59 25.60 -6.17 -29.59
CA LEU A 59 25.28 -5.54 -28.31
C LEU A 59 24.52 -6.54 -27.41
N ASP A 60 25.01 -6.73 -26.19
CA ASP A 60 24.47 -7.71 -25.23
C ASP A 60 23.03 -7.39 -24.85
N VAL A 61 22.77 -6.16 -24.37
CA VAL A 61 21.41 -5.68 -24.08
C VAL A 61 21.25 -4.23 -24.51
N THR A 62 20.07 -3.90 -25.05
CA THR A 62 19.65 -2.52 -25.31
C THR A 62 18.32 -2.26 -24.62
N PHE A 63 18.15 -1.08 -24.04
CA PHE A 63 16.91 -0.76 -23.34
C PHE A 63 16.58 0.74 -23.36
N SER A 64 15.34 1.07 -23.00
CA SER A 64 14.88 2.46 -22.84
C SER A 64 14.23 2.65 -21.49
N TYR A 65 14.69 3.65 -20.75
CA TYR A 65 14.26 3.96 -19.38
C TYR A 65 14.21 5.47 -19.17
N ALA A 66 13.17 5.97 -18.48
CA ALA A 66 12.95 7.41 -18.23
C ALA A 66 13.11 8.34 -19.47
N GLY A 67 12.76 7.85 -20.68
CA GLY A 67 12.94 8.58 -21.94
C GLY A 67 14.37 8.58 -22.52
N ARG A 68 15.35 8.06 -21.78
CA ARG A 68 16.74 7.85 -22.21
C ARG A 68 16.90 6.47 -22.87
N ARG A 69 17.96 6.33 -23.67
CA ARG A 69 18.34 5.09 -24.35
C ARG A 69 19.66 4.58 -23.78
N PHE A 70 19.73 3.28 -23.55
CA PHE A 70 20.90 2.65 -22.95
C PHE A 70 21.37 1.45 -23.78
N ILE A 71 22.69 1.26 -23.80
CA ILE A 71 23.37 0.07 -24.31
C ILE A 71 24.12 -0.54 -23.13
N LEU A 72 23.96 -1.84 -22.91
CA LEU A 72 24.63 -2.57 -21.84
C LEU A 72 25.53 -3.65 -22.44
N GLU A 73 26.77 -3.75 -21.93
CA GLU A 73 27.71 -4.86 -22.19
C GLU A 73 27.96 -5.57 -20.83
N ALA A 74 27.87 -6.90 -20.81
CA ALA A 74 27.88 -7.72 -19.59
C ALA A 74 29.04 -8.73 -19.60
N LYS A 75 29.78 -8.82 -18.50
CA LYS A 75 30.89 -9.75 -18.32
C LYS A 75 30.73 -10.63 -17.10
N TRP A 76 30.78 -11.94 -17.33
CA TRP A 76 30.82 -12.97 -16.30
C TRP A 76 32.12 -13.80 -16.38
N GLU A 77 33.25 -13.11 -16.19
CA GLU A 77 34.61 -13.65 -16.21
C GLU A 77 35.17 -13.71 -14.78
N LYS A 78 35.96 -14.73 -14.42
CA LYS A 78 36.53 -14.89 -13.07
C LYS A 78 37.48 -13.76 -12.63
N LYS A 79 37.98 -12.95 -13.57
CA LYS A 79 38.91 -11.84 -13.32
C LYS A 79 38.14 -10.53 -13.42
N SER A 80 38.43 -9.59 -12.52
CA SER A 80 37.91 -8.23 -12.56
C SER A 80 38.24 -7.54 -13.89
N THR A 81 37.30 -6.74 -14.39
CA THR A 81 37.40 -6.07 -15.69
C THR A 81 38.39 -4.91 -15.65
N GLY A 82 39.36 -4.91 -16.58
CA GLY A 82 40.28 -3.79 -16.82
C GLY A 82 39.72 -2.79 -17.84
N THR A 83 40.47 -1.73 -18.17
CA THR A 83 39.98 -0.64 -19.04
C THR A 83 39.53 -1.09 -20.44
N GLY A 84 40.29 -1.99 -21.10
CA GLY A 84 40.11 -2.31 -22.53
C GLY A 84 38.65 -2.60 -22.96
N PRO A 85 37.93 -3.52 -22.27
CA PRO A 85 36.51 -3.74 -22.49
C PRO A 85 35.61 -2.51 -22.27
N ILE A 86 35.87 -1.69 -21.24
CA ILE A 86 35.09 -0.48 -20.96
C ILE A 86 35.28 0.54 -22.08
N ALA A 87 36.51 0.79 -22.50
CA ALA A 87 36.84 1.69 -23.61
C ALA A 87 36.24 1.22 -24.95
N LYS A 88 36.10 -0.10 -25.16
CA LYS A 88 35.39 -0.67 -26.32
C LYS A 88 33.90 -0.33 -26.29
N LEU A 89 33.23 -0.43 -25.14
CA LEU A 89 31.83 -0.01 -24.99
C LEU A 89 31.69 1.51 -25.13
N GLN A 90 32.56 2.30 -24.52
CA GLN A 90 32.52 3.76 -24.63
C GLN A 90 32.61 4.22 -26.09
N ARG A 91 33.55 3.67 -26.88
CA ARG A 91 33.63 3.92 -28.32
C ARG A 91 32.36 3.52 -29.08
N ARG A 92 31.65 2.46 -28.64
CA ARG A 92 30.34 2.08 -29.20
C ARG A 92 29.24 3.08 -28.85
N VAL A 93 29.30 3.73 -27.67
CA VAL A 93 28.37 4.80 -27.25
C VAL A 93 28.64 6.10 -28.03
N GLU A 94 29.91 6.49 -28.20
CA GLU A 94 30.32 7.65 -29.02
C GLU A 94 29.82 7.55 -30.48
N GLN A 95 29.72 6.32 -31.01
CA GLN A 95 29.19 6.01 -32.35
C GLN A 95 27.65 6.00 -32.43
N ARG A 96 26.94 6.66 -31.51
CA ARG A 96 25.46 6.71 -31.46
C ARG A 96 24.96 8.15 -31.35
N MET A 97 23.64 8.30 -31.51
CA MET A 97 22.98 9.59 -31.33
C MET A 97 23.23 10.13 -29.91
N VAL A 98 23.51 11.43 -29.80
CA VAL A 98 23.69 12.13 -28.52
C VAL A 98 22.53 11.83 -27.57
N GLY A 99 22.85 11.44 -26.34
CA GLY A 99 21.87 11.06 -25.31
C GLY A 99 21.65 9.55 -25.14
N VAL A 100 22.35 8.71 -25.91
CA VAL A 100 22.61 7.32 -25.53
C VAL A 100 23.64 7.29 -24.39
N SER A 101 23.41 6.47 -23.37
CA SER A 101 24.36 6.19 -22.30
C SER A 101 24.74 4.71 -22.30
N GLY A 102 25.96 4.38 -21.89
CA GLY A 102 26.39 3.00 -21.71
C GLY A 102 26.22 2.52 -20.27
N VAL A 103 25.98 1.22 -20.10
CA VAL A 103 26.05 0.50 -18.83
C VAL A 103 27.06 -0.62 -19.01
N PHE A 104 28.08 -0.72 -18.16
CA PHE A 104 28.92 -1.91 -18.12
C PHE A 104 28.55 -2.71 -16.88
N LEU A 105 28.32 -4.02 -16.99
CA LEU A 105 28.09 -4.90 -15.85
C LEU A 105 29.23 -5.93 -15.76
N SER A 106 29.96 -5.95 -14.65
CA SER A 106 31.08 -6.87 -14.42
C SER A 106 30.85 -7.70 -13.16
N MET A 107 30.52 -8.98 -13.30
CA MET A 107 30.17 -9.85 -12.16
C MET A 107 31.30 -9.99 -11.12
N HIS A 108 32.57 -9.87 -11.53
CA HIS A 108 33.74 -9.87 -10.64
C HIS A 108 34.35 -8.47 -10.45
N GLY A 109 33.56 -7.41 -10.63
CA GLY A 109 33.98 -6.01 -10.41
C GLY A 109 35.05 -5.54 -11.39
N TYR A 110 35.83 -4.53 -10.99
CA TYR A 110 36.77 -3.80 -11.83
C TYR A 110 38.16 -3.72 -11.19
N SER A 111 39.22 -3.56 -12.00
CA SER A 111 40.54 -3.21 -11.46
C SER A 111 40.57 -1.74 -11.01
N PRO A 112 41.36 -1.39 -9.98
CA PRO A 112 41.49 0.01 -9.53
C PRO A 112 41.89 0.97 -10.65
N ASP A 113 42.80 0.54 -11.54
CA ASP A 113 43.25 1.33 -12.69
C ASP A 113 42.10 1.64 -13.66
N ALA A 114 41.17 0.70 -13.87
CA ALA A 114 40.05 0.87 -14.79
C ALA A 114 39.03 1.88 -14.25
N LEU A 115 38.75 1.85 -12.95
CA LEU A 115 37.91 2.86 -12.29
C LEU A 115 38.58 4.23 -12.38
N ALA A 116 39.86 4.31 -12.01
CA ALA A 116 40.64 5.55 -12.01
C ALA A 116 40.88 6.14 -13.41
N GLU A 117 40.71 5.37 -14.49
CA GLU A 117 40.75 5.86 -15.87
C GLU A 117 39.40 6.39 -16.33
N VAL A 118 38.29 5.72 -15.97
CA VAL A 118 36.92 6.18 -16.29
C VAL A 118 36.61 7.49 -15.57
N ASP A 119 36.98 7.63 -14.30
CA ASP A 119 36.78 8.86 -13.51
C ASP A 119 37.59 10.06 -14.04
N LYS A 120 38.65 9.82 -14.85
CA LYS A 120 39.44 10.86 -15.53
C LYS A 120 38.91 11.21 -16.93
N GLY A 121 37.80 10.60 -17.36
CA GLY A 121 37.19 10.82 -18.67
C GLY A 121 36.68 12.26 -18.87
N ARG A 122 36.72 12.76 -20.10
CA ARG A 122 36.25 14.13 -20.43
C ARG A 122 34.73 14.32 -20.28
N ARG A 123 33.97 13.24 -20.31
CA ARG A 123 32.50 13.21 -20.21
C ARG A 123 32.09 11.86 -19.66
N LEU A 124 31.23 11.87 -18.64
CA LEU A 124 30.66 10.66 -18.08
C LEU A 124 29.37 10.29 -18.84
N ASP A 125 29.51 9.44 -19.86
CA ASP A 125 28.42 8.83 -20.64
C ASP A 125 28.21 7.34 -20.32
N MET A 126 29.01 6.82 -19.38
CA MET A 126 29.07 5.44 -18.93
C MET A 126 28.69 5.34 -17.44
N VAL A 127 27.93 4.30 -17.06
CA VAL A 127 27.79 3.86 -15.67
C VAL A 127 28.25 2.41 -15.51
N LEU A 128 28.80 2.08 -14.35
CA LEU A 128 29.45 0.81 -14.06
C LEU A 128 28.69 0.08 -12.94
N LEU A 129 28.39 -1.19 -13.16
CA LEU A 129 27.70 -2.09 -12.25
C LEU A 129 28.55 -3.32 -11.97
N ASP A 130 28.41 -3.90 -10.78
CA ASP A 130 29.09 -5.14 -10.40
C ASP A 130 28.10 -6.21 -9.92
N GLY A 131 28.63 -7.38 -9.52
CA GLY A 131 27.86 -8.49 -8.99
C GLY A 131 26.91 -8.10 -7.86
N ASN A 132 27.31 -7.24 -6.92
CA ASN A 132 26.44 -6.83 -5.80
C ASN A 132 25.21 -6.06 -6.31
N HIS A 133 25.39 -5.21 -7.33
CA HIS A 133 24.29 -4.47 -7.95
C HIS A 133 23.35 -5.42 -8.70
N TRP A 134 23.91 -6.41 -9.40
CA TRP A 134 23.12 -7.45 -10.05
C TRP A 134 22.33 -8.27 -9.02
N ASP A 135 22.98 -8.78 -7.98
CA ASP A 135 22.38 -9.58 -6.91
C ASP A 135 21.26 -8.80 -6.19
N ALA A 136 21.44 -7.50 -5.95
CA ALA A 136 20.40 -6.62 -5.41
C ALA A 136 19.20 -6.44 -6.37
N MET A 137 19.41 -6.44 -7.68
CA MET A 137 18.34 -6.37 -8.68
C MET A 137 17.59 -7.70 -8.86
N ILE A 138 18.30 -8.82 -9.02
CA ILE A 138 17.69 -10.14 -9.26
C ILE A 138 16.98 -10.65 -8.00
N SER A 139 17.47 -10.35 -6.79
CA SER A 139 16.78 -10.65 -5.52
C SER A 139 15.57 -9.75 -5.22
N GLY A 140 15.33 -8.71 -6.03
CA GLY A 140 14.22 -7.76 -5.82
C GLY A 140 14.43 -6.74 -4.69
N PHE A 141 15.59 -6.76 -4.01
CA PHE A 141 15.94 -5.83 -2.93
C PHE A 141 16.06 -4.37 -3.42
N ILE A 142 16.54 -4.19 -4.65
CA ILE A 142 16.49 -2.92 -5.40
C ILE A 142 15.92 -3.19 -6.79
N PRO A 143 14.66 -2.83 -7.08
CA PRO A 143 14.09 -2.95 -8.42
C PRO A 143 14.97 -2.27 -9.50
N PRO A 144 15.16 -2.88 -10.68
CA PRO A 144 15.97 -2.29 -11.76
C PRO A 144 15.70 -0.81 -12.11
N PRO A 145 14.44 -0.30 -12.10
CA PRO A 145 14.20 1.14 -12.27
C PRO A 145 14.90 2.00 -11.21
N GLU A 146 14.81 1.61 -9.94
CA GLU A 146 15.42 2.31 -8.81
C GLU A 146 16.96 2.20 -8.87
N MET A 147 17.49 1.04 -9.23
CA MET A 147 18.94 0.88 -9.45
C MET A 147 19.45 1.84 -10.53
N LEU A 148 18.73 1.94 -11.64
CA LEU A 148 19.07 2.85 -12.73
C LEU A 148 18.97 4.32 -12.32
N ASP A 149 17.97 4.71 -11.51
CA ASP A 149 17.87 6.05 -10.93
C ASP A 149 19.09 6.34 -10.03
N LEU A 150 19.37 5.46 -9.06
CA LEU A 150 20.46 5.60 -8.09
C LEU A 150 21.85 5.77 -8.76
N ILE A 151 22.21 4.90 -9.70
CA ILE A 151 23.50 5.00 -10.40
C ILE A 151 23.56 6.19 -11.37
N THR A 152 22.42 6.56 -11.97
CA THR A 152 22.36 7.74 -12.86
C THR A 152 22.51 9.02 -12.06
N ASP A 153 21.97 9.09 -10.85
CA ASP A 153 22.12 10.22 -9.93
C ASP A 153 23.54 10.30 -9.36
N ALA A 154 24.16 9.16 -9.01
CA ALA A 154 25.57 9.09 -8.63
C ALA A 154 26.48 9.64 -9.75
N ALA A 155 26.28 9.19 -10.99
CA ALA A 155 27.02 9.69 -12.14
C ALA A 155 26.72 11.18 -12.45
N SER A 156 25.44 11.58 -12.44
CA SER A 156 25.02 12.91 -12.91
C SER A 156 25.26 14.03 -11.90
N PHE A 157 25.16 13.74 -10.60
CA PHE A 157 25.29 14.75 -9.54
C PHE A 157 26.60 14.65 -8.75
N HIS A 158 27.25 13.48 -8.73
CA HIS A 158 28.48 13.25 -7.97
C HIS A 158 29.67 12.86 -8.85
N GLY A 159 29.48 12.69 -10.16
CA GLY A 159 30.55 12.35 -11.11
C GLY A 159 31.06 10.91 -10.98
N GLN A 160 30.38 10.05 -10.23
CA GLN A 160 30.82 8.70 -9.92
C GLN A 160 30.37 7.71 -11.01
N ALA A 161 31.31 7.18 -11.78
CA ALA A 161 31.02 6.17 -12.80
C ALA A 161 30.61 4.82 -12.18
N HIS A 162 31.31 4.44 -11.10
CA HIS A 162 30.98 3.34 -10.21
C HIS A 162 30.73 3.92 -8.82
N ALA A 163 29.64 3.55 -8.19
CA ALA A 163 29.34 3.87 -6.80
C ALA A 163 28.99 2.56 -6.09
N PRO A 164 29.66 2.17 -4.98
CA PRO A 164 29.35 0.93 -4.28
C PRO A 164 27.88 0.87 -3.84
N LEU A 165 27.28 -0.33 -3.91
CA LEU A 165 25.88 -0.59 -3.54
C LEU A 165 25.47 0.01 -2.18
N LYS A 166 26.38 -0.09 -1.19
CA LYS A 166 26.19 0.46 0.15
C LYS A 166 26.05 1.98 0.12
N ASP A 167 26.88 2.67 -0.65
CA ASP A 167 26.96 4.12 -0.68
C ASP A 167 25.75 4.73 -1.42
N LEU A 168 25.22 4.00 -2.42
CA LEU A 168 23.94 4.31 -3.08
C LEU A 168 22.74 4.25 -2.12
N LEU A 169 22.77 3.33 -1.14
CA LEU A 169 21.67 3.12 -0.18
C LEU A 169 21.82 3.89 1.13
N THR A 170 23.04 4.32 1.48
CA THR A 170 23.34 4.95 2.77
C THR A 170 22.53 6.24 2.95
N PRO A 171 21.75 6.39 4.03
CA PRO A 171 20.96 7.59 4.28
C PRO A 171 21.87 8.80 4.44
N ARG A 172 21.46 9.93 3.86
CA ARG A 172 22.13 11.23 4.04
C ARG A 172 21.66 11.94 5.33
N SER A 173 20.63 11.41 5.98
CA SER A 173 20.09 11.89 7.26
C SER A 173 20.99 11.53 8.44
N ALA A 174 21.15 12.47 9.38
CA ALA A 174 21.66 12.16 10.70
C ALA A 174 20.68 11.24 11.46
N ILE A 175 21.16 10.54 12.49
CA ILE A 175 20.31 9.77 13.41
C ILE A 175 19.19 10.70 13.95
N PRO A 176 17.91 10.31 13.86
CA PRO A 176 16.81 11.17 14.32
C PRO A 176 16.91 11.41 15.83
N LYS A 177 16.54 12.63 16.27
CA LYS A 177 16.51 13.01 17.68
C LYS A 177 15.32 12.37 18.39
N LEU A 178 15.44 11.09 18.73
CA LEU A 178 14.45 10.34 19.47
C LEU A 178 14.33 10.83 20.92
N LYS A 179 13.11 10.83 21.46
CA LYS A 179 12.85 11.02 22.88
C LYS A 179 12.82 9.65 23.55
N ILE A 180 13.96 9.20 24.08
CA ILE A 180 14.12 7.91 24.74
C ILE A 180 14.06 8.11 26.26
N GLY A 181 13.39 7.22 26.99
CA GLY A 181 13.54 7.12 28.45
C GLY A 181 12.67 8.05 29.29
N THR A 182 11.73 8.79 28.70
CA THR A 182 10.65 9.42 29.47
C THR A 182 9.49 8.45 29.66
N ALA A 183 9.63 7.51 30.60
CA ALA A 183 8.53 6.66 31.09
C ALA A 183 7.48 7.51 31.84
N ARG A 184 6.79 8.36 31.08
CA ARG A 184 5.51 8.92 31.49
C ARG A 184 4.49 7.80 31.36
N ARG A 185 3.66 7.65 32.39
CA ARG A 185 2.38 6.95 32.29
C ARG A 185 1.66 7.50 31.04
N SER A 186 1.03 6.65 30.24
CA SER A 186 0.41 7.08 28.98
C SER A 186 -0.69 8.14 29.19
N ASP A 187 -0.29 9.42 29.20
CA ASP A 187 -1.15 10.60 29.34
C ASP A 187 -2.02 10.76 28.07
N THR A 188 -3.10 9.97 27.96
CA THR A 188 -4.26 10.07 27.04
C THR A 188 -4.02 10.16 25.51
N LYS A 189 -2.76 10.26 25.05
CA LYS A 189 -2.42 10.51 23.62
C LYS A 189 -2.26 9.27 22.75
N VAL A 190 -1.83 8.15 23.33
CA VAL A 190 -1.55 6.91 22.58
C VAL A 190 -2.62 5.86 22.86
N PHE A 191 -3.12 5.79 24.10
CA PHE A 191 -4.27 4.98 24.48
C PHE A 191 -5.39 5.84 25.07
N ARG A 192 -6.63 5.56 24.67
CA ARG A 192 -7.88 6.05 25.28
C ARG A 192 -8.15 5.35 26.61
N SER A 193 -7.93 4.05 26.64
CA SER A 193 -8.14 3.19 27.80
C SER A 193 -7.16 2.01 27.78
N ILE A 194 -6.80 1.53 28.96
CA ILE A 194 -6.00 0.32 29.18
C ILE A 194 -6.57 -0.44 30.37
N ALA A 195 -6.50 -1.77 30.34
CA ALA A 195 -6.96 -2.64 31.41
C ALA A 195 -6.14 -2.43 32.69
N GLU A 196 -6.79 -2.43 33.86
CA GLU A 196 -6.21 -1.99 35.14
C GLU A 196 -4.98 -2.80 35.57
N HIS A 197 -4.92 -4.08 35.20
CA HIS A 197 -3.80 -5.00 35.49
C HIS A 197 -2.58 -4.80 34.57
N VAL A 198 -2.70 -3.98 33.52
CA VAL A 198 -1.64 -3.71 32.54
C VAL A 198 -1.09 -2.30 32.71
N ARG A 199 0.22 -2.19 32.87
CA ARG A 199 0.95 -0.92 32.81
C ARG A 199 1.41 -0.66 31.39
N ALA A 200 1.23 0.59 30.93
CA ALA A 200 1.76 1.08 29.67
C ALA A 200 2.61 2.34 29.87
N ASP A 201 3.90 2.19 29.56
CA ASP A 201 4.89 3.25 29.66
C ASP A 201 5.41 3.58 28.25
N ILE A 202 5.36 4.85 27.85
CA ILE A 202 5.92 5.26 26.56
C ILE A 202 7.45 5.29 26.70
N VAL A 203 8.17 4.46 25.94
CA VAL A 203 9.62 4.32 26.05
C VAL A 203 10.40 5.07 24.97
N VAL A 204 9.77 5.28 23.80
CA VAL A 204 10.28 6.13 22.71
C VAL A 204 9.14 6.95 22.12
N GLU A 205 9.31 8.27 21.98
CA GLU A 205 8.37 9.17 21.29
C GLU A 205 8.96 9.81 20.02
N ASP A 206 8.05 10.27 19.14
CA ASP A 206 8.33 11.15 17.99
C ASP A 206 9.16 10.48 16.87
N VAL A 207 9.04 9.15 16.71
CA VAL A 207 9.68 8.40 15.63
C VAL A 207 9.03 8.81 14.30
N GLU A 208 9.83 9.29 13.36
CA GLU A 208 9.42 9.65 12.01
C GLU A 208 9.64 8.48 11.05
N SER A 209 8.55 7.85 10.61
CA SER A 209 8.53 6.87 9.53
C SER A 209 7.12 6.77 8.96
N ARG A 210 6.98 6.23 7.74
CA ARG A 210 5.71 5.79 7.15
C ARG A 210 5.43 4.30 7.41
N HIS A 211 6.44 3.51 7.76
CA HIS A 211 6.42 2.05 7.78
C HIS A 211 7.23 1.48 8.96
N LEU A 212 6.95 1.97 10.18
CA LEU A 212 7.63 1.50 11.39
C LEU A 212 7.43 -0.01 11.58
N GLY A 213 8.54 -0.74 11.69
CA GLY A 213 8.57 -2.07 12.27
C GLY A 213 9.53 -2.11 13.45
N ILE A 214 9.29 -2.99 14.41
CA ILE A 214 10.10 -3.14 15.63
C ILE A 214 10.42 -4.60 15.91
N ALA A 215 11.53 -4.85 16.60
CA ALA A 215 11.87 -6.16 17.17
C ALA A 215 12.67 -5.97 18.47
N SER A 216 12.48 -6.83 19.48
CA SER A 216 13.39 -6.87 20.63
C SER A 216 14.71 -7.57 20.27
N GLN A 217 15.80 -7.14 20.93
CA GLN A 217 17.09 -7.83 20.96
C GLN A 217 17.40 -8.40 22.35
N GLY A 218 16.40 -8.48 23.23
CA GLY A 218 16.57 -8.80 24.65
C GLY A 218 16.96 -7.60 25.50
N GLN A 219 16.77 -7.73 26.82
CA GLN A 219 17.29 -6.82 27.84
C GLN A 219 16.95 -5.32 27.62
N GLY A 220 15.78 -5.01 27.04
CA GLY A 220 15.38 -3.62 26.77
C GLY A 220 16.15 -2.93 25.64
N LYS A 221 16.79 -3.69 24.73
CA LYS A 221 17.34 -3.18 23.47
C LYS A 221 16.38 -3.48 22.34
N LEU A 222 16.05 -2.45 21.55
CA LEU A 222 15.08 -2.55 20.46
C LEU A 222 15.71 -2.21 19.12
N LEU A 223 15.32 -2.94 18.08
CA LEU A 223 15.48 -2.50 16.70
C LEU A 223 14.21 -1.79 16.23
N ALA A 224 14.37 -0.68 15.50
CA ALA A 224 13.28 0.07 14.89
C ALA A 224 13.61 0.39 13.43
N THR A 225 12.84 -0.17 12.49
CA THR A 225 12.92 0.15 11.06
C THR A 225 12.26 1.48 10.79
N THR A 226 12.98 2.39 10.14
CA THR A 226 12.53 3.70 9.67
C THR A 226 12.77 3.82 8.17
N ASP A 227 12.25 4.88 7.55
CA ASP A 227 12.42 5.14 6.11
C ASP A 227 13.91 5.28 5.69
N ASP A 228 14.77 5.72 6.63
CA ASP A 228 16.21 5.92 6.42
C ASP A 228 17.08 4.71 6.87
N GLY A 229 16.49 3.72 7.55
CA GLY A 229 17.21 2.50 7.99
C GLY A 229 16.75 1.95 9.33
N VAL A 230 17.48 0.97 9.85
CA VAL A 230 17.19 0.32 11.15
C VAL A 230 18.05 0.94 12.25
N LEU A 231 17.40 1.51 13.25
CA LEU A 231 18.02 2.00 14.48
C LEU A 231 18.10 0.87 15.51
N SER A 232 19.21 0.75 16.22
CA SER A 232 19.24 0.08 17.54
C SER A 232 19.07 1.15 18.61
N ILE A 233 18.18 0.88 19.57
CA ILE A 233 17.76 1.78 20.64
C ILE A 233 18.01 1.05 21.95
N ASP A 234 18.96 1.55 22.74
CA ASP A 234 19.21 1.09 24.10
C ASP A 234 18.40 1.96 25.07
N LEU A 235 17.34 1.37 25.65
CA LEU A 235 16.42 2.08 26.55
C LEU A 235 17.08 2.44 27.88
N ALA A 236 18.05 1.65 28.35
CA ALA A 236 18.75 1.88 29.62
C ALA A 236 19.82 2.97 29.47
N ALA A 237 20.60 2.94 28.39
CA ALA A 237 21.60 3.96 28.07
C ALA A 237 21.00 5.25 27.45
N GLN A 238 19.70 5.23 27.11
CA GLN A 238 18.97 6.30 26.42
C GLN A 238 19.65 6.77 25.12
N LYS A 239 20.18 5.82 24.35
CA LYS A 239 20.95 6.06 23.13
C LYS A 239 20.36 5.30 21.95
N ALA A 240 20.45 5.90 20.77
CA ALA A 240 20.16 5.24 19.52
C ALA A 240 21.33 5.41 18.53
N TYR A 241 21.56 4.38 17.71
CA TYR A 241 22.54 4.39 16.64
C TYR A 241 22.03 3.62 15.42
N TRP A 242 22.59 3.88 14.24
CA TRP A 242 22.28 3.10 13.05
C TRP A 242 22.83 1.68 13.20
N ALA A 243 21.94 0.70 13.34
CA ALA A 243 22.29 -0.71 13.23
C ALA A 243 22.42 -1.10 11.75
N VAL A 244 21.51 -0.60 10.91
CA VAL A 244 21.53 -0.76 9.45
C VAL A 244 21.24 0.59 8.78
N PRO A 245 22.26 1.36 8.38
CA PRO A 245 22.09 2.62 7.66
C PRO A 245 21.80 2.35 6.18
N LEU A 246 20.59 1.89 5.86
CA LEU A 246 20.14 1.65 4.48
C LEU A 246 18.72 2.22 4.29
N SER A 247 18.56 3.10 3.32
CA SER A 247 17.28 3.75 3.02
C SER A 247 16.28 2.84 2.27
N GLY A 248 14.99 3.09 2.46
CA GLY A 248 13.89 2.36 1.82
C GLY A 248 13.48 1.05 2.53
N CYS A 249 14.01 0.81 3.73
CA CYS A 249 13.62 -0.32 4.57
C CYS A 249 12.17 -0.17 5.08
N HIS A 250 11.53 -1.30 5.36
CA HIS A 250 10.18 -1.34 5.93
C HIS A 250 9.96 -2.67 6.69
N GLY A 251 8.83 -2.78 7.38
CA GLY A 251 8.48 -4.01 8.11
C GLY A 251 9.37 -4.25 9.33
N ASN A 252 9.11 -5.34 10.06
CA ASN A 252 9.92 -5.68 11.22
C ASN A 252 11.32 -6.14 10.79
N PRO A 253 12.39 -5.68 11.46
CA PRO A 253 13.70 -6.28 11.31
C PRO A 253 13.71 -7.63 12.03
N LEU A 254 14.60 -8.54 11.64
CA LEU A 254 14.83 -9.78 12.38
C LEU A 254 16.29 -9.82 12.86
N PRO A 255 16.55 -9.67 14.17
CA PRO A 255 17.87 -9.89 14.72
C PRO A 255 18.23 -11.39 14.65
N MET A 256 19.43 -11.67 14.20
CA MET A 256 20.11 -12.97 14.27
C MET A 256 21.42 -12.78 15.05
N ASP A 257 22.01 -13.85 15.56
CA ASP A 257 23.21 -13.85 16.44
C ASP A 257 24.34 -12.88 16.03
N SER A 258 24.57 -12.73 14.73
CA SER A 258 25.64 -11.89 14.17
C SER A 258 25.23 -11.05 12.96
N SER A 259 23.93 -10.95 12.66
CA SER A 259 23.42 -10.20 11.50
C SER A 259 21.99 -9.73 11.72
N ILE A 260 21.54 -8.72 10.97
CA ILE A 260 20.14 -8.28 10.96
C ILE A 260 19.57 -8.57 9.58
N LEU A 261 18.40 -9.22 9.52
CA LEU A 261 17.60 -9.32 8.30
C LEU A 261 16.60 -8.16 8.22
N LEU A 262 16.36 -7.66 7.01
CA LEU A 262 15.48 -6.52 6.76
C LEU A 262 14.78 -6.63 5.40
N HIS A 263 13.56 -6.08 5.29
CA HIS A 263 12.86 -5.97 4.01
C HIS A 263 13.21 -4.69 3.26
N ARG A 264 13.35 -4.82 1.93
CA ARG A 264 13.41 -3.68 1.00
C ARG A 264 12.78 -4.06 -0.33
N ALA A 265 11.85 -3.23 -0.80
CA ALA A 265 11.03 -3.49 -1.98
C ALA A 265 10.46 -4.94 -2.03
N HIS A 266 10.98 -5.79 -2.92
CA HIS A 266 10.53 -7.17 -3.11
C HIS A 266 11.48 -8.21 -2.52
N GLY A 267 12.58 -7.81 -1.88
CA GLY A 267 13.63 -8.70 -1.39
C GLY A 267 13.88 -8.58 0.12
N VAL A 268 14.68 -9.52 0.63
CA VAL A 268 15.26 -9.45 1.98
C VAL A 268 16.75 -9.15 1.84
N GLY A 269 17.32 -8.47 2.82
CA GLY A 269 18.76 -8.25 2.91
C GLY A 269 19.27 -8.73 4.25
N ARG A 270 20.39 -9.46 4.25
CA ARG A 270 21.18 -9.78 5.45
C ARG A 270 22.29 -8.74 5.58
N TYR A 271 22.27 -7.98 6.67
CA TYR A 271 23.30 -7.00 6.99
C TYR A 271 24.18 -7.48 8.13
N GLN A 272 25.49 -7.53 7.90
CA GLN A 272 26.49 -8.00 8.85
C GLN A 272 27.77 -7.18 8.69
N ASN A 273 28.28 -6.61 9.78
CA ASN A 273 29.58 -5.92 9.83
C ASN A 273 29.83 -4.88 8.71
N GLY A 274 28.78 -4.16 8.29
CA GLY A 274 28.87 -3.16 7.22
C GLY A 274 28.67 -3.69 5.80
N VAL A 275 28.46 -5.00 5.63
CA VAL A 275 28.20 -5.69 4.36
C VAL A 275 26.72 -6.04 4.25
N LEU A 276 26.13 -5.74 3.11
CA LEU A 276 24.78 -6.14 2.72
C LEU A 276 24.87 -7.33 1.76
N LYS A 277 24.22 -8.44 2.10
CA LYS A 277 23.96 -9.57 1.19
C LYS A 277 22.47 -9.67 0.90
N PRO A 278 22.00 -9.38 -0.33
CA PRO A 278 20.63 -9.62 -0.72
C PRO A 278 20.27 -11.11 -0.67
N ILE A 279 19.04 -11.43 -0.30
CA ILE A 279 18.46 -12.78 -0.29
C ILE A 279 17.19 -12.74 -1.15
N PRO A 280 17.02 -13.66 -2.11
CA PRO A 280 15.76 -13.76 -2.84
C PRO A 280 14.67 -14.24 -1.87
N SER A 281 13.60 -13.46 -1.72
CA SER A 281 12.47 -13.82 -0.87
C SER A 281 11.26 -14.33 -1.66
N GLY A 282 11.30 -14.18 -2.99
CA GLY A 282 10.16 -14.46 -3.86
C GLY A 282 8.96 -13.55 -3.66
N ALA A 283 9.06 -12.43 -2.93
CA ALA A 283 7.89 -11.63 -2.55
C ALA A 283 7.17 -10.92 -3.72
N SER A 284 5.89 -11.21 -3.89
CA SER A 284 5.02 -10.62 -4.91
C SER A 284 4.57 -9.21 -4.52
N ALA A 285 4.24 -9.01 -3.25
CA ALA A 285 4.05 -7.67 -2.70
C ALA A 285 5.38 -6.90 -2.67
N SER A 286 5.31 -5.57 -2.54
CA SER A 286 6.47 -4.70 -2.40
C SER A 286 6.63 -4.12 -0.97
N ARG A 287 5.70 -4.50 -0.07
CA ARG A 287 5.47 -3.97 1.28
C ARG A 287 4.62 -4.96 2.08
N ASP A 288 4.49 -4.67 3.37
CA ASP A 288 3.63 -5.37 4.33
C ASP A 288 4.02 -6.85 4.53
N HIS A 289 5.28 -7.15 4.22
CA HIS A 289 5.96 -8.41 4.52
C HIS A 289 6.32 -8.51 6.01
N GLN A 290 6.44 -9.74 6.50
CA GLN A 290 6.90 -10.03 7.85
C GLN A 290 8.10 -10.98 7.82
N LEU A 291 9.10 -10.70 8.67
CA LEU A 291 10.15 -11.65 9.03
C LEU A 291 9.80 -12.33 10.36
N LEU A 292 10.07 -13.63 10.47
CA LEU A 292 9.84 -14.39 11.69
C LEU A 292 10.92 -15.46 11.86
N LEU A 293 11.27 -15.77 13.12
CA LEU A 293 12.11 -16.93 13.42
C LEU A 293 11.23 -18.18 13.43
N GLY A 294 11.68 -19.23 12.76
CA GLY A 294 11.13 -20.58 12.87
C GLY A 294 11.55 -21.24 14.19
N PRO A 295 10.94 -22.39 14.54
CA PRO A 295 11.21 -23.07 15.82
C PRO A 295 12.64 -23.61 15.95
N ASP A 296 13.33 -23.78 14.83
CA ASP A 296 14.74 -24.18 14.68
C ASP A 296 15.69 -22.97 14.60
N SER A 297 15.21 -21.77 14.94
CA SER A 297 15.91 -20.48 14.76
C SER A 297 16.27 -20.14 13.31
N SER A 298 15.71 -20.83 12.31
CA SER A 298 15.87 -20.43 10.91
C SER A 298 15.03 -19.19 10.58
N PRO A 299 15.48 -18.31 9.67
CA PRO A 299 14.68 -17.16 9.27
C PRO A 299 13.59 -17.57 8.26
N TRP A 300 12.38 -17.08 8.48
CA TRP A 300 11.22 -17.27 7.61
C TRP A 300 10.65 -15.92 7.17
N HIS A 301 9.96 -15.94 6.04
CA HIS A 301 9.39 -14.80 5.37
C HIS A 301 7.93 -15.05 5.02
N LEU A 302 7.09 -14.05 5.32
CA LEU A 302 5.70 -13.96 4.90
C LEU A 302 5.56 -12.90 3.80
N ASP A 303 5.19 -13.33 2.59
CA ASP A 303 4.63 -12.48 1.54
C ASP A 303 3.10 -12.48 1.69
N PRO A 304 2.43 -11.34 1.95
CA PRO A 304 0.96 -11.27 2.00
C PRO A 304 0.30 -11.48 0.63
N GLY A 305 1.11 -11.54 -0.44
CA GLY A 305 0.66 -11.68 -1.81
C GLY A 305 0.27 -10.35 -2.44
N LEU A 306 0.26 -10.32 -3.77
CA LEU A 306 -0.12 -9.17 -4.58
C LEU A 306 -1.56 -9.31 -5.09
N SER A 307 -2.36 -8.26 -4.97
CA SER A 307 -3.67 -8.12 -5.62
C SER A 307 -3.72 -6.81 -6.40
N LYS A 308 -3.40 -6.85 -7.70
CA LYS A 308 -3.29 -5.66 -8.55
C LYS A 308 -3.63 -5.95 -10.01
N ASP A 309 -4.33 -5.02 -10.65
CA ASP A 309 -4.71 -5.05 -12.08
C ASP A 309 -5.37 -6.38 -12.51
N GLY A 310 -6.24 -6.94 -11.66
CA GLY A 310 -6.93 -8.21 -11.89
C GLY A 310 -6.06 -9.47 -11.69
N ARG A 311 -4.74 -9.32 -11.51
CA ARG A 311 -3.83 -10.42 -11.16
C ARG A 311 -3.76 -10.56 -9.65
N ARG A 312 -3.78 -11.81 -9.19
CA ARG A 312 -3.64 -12.17 -7.78
C ARG A 312 -2.58 -13.25 -7.60
N THR A 313 -1.73 -13.05 -6.61
CA THR A 313 -0.87 -14.11 -6.05
C THR A 313 -1.35 -14.37 -4.62
N PRO A 314 -1.42 -15.64 -4.18
CA PRO A 314 -1.77 -15.96 -2.80
C PRO A 314 -0.68 -15.46 -1.85
N ALA A 315 -1.01 -15.37 -0.56
CA ALA A 315 0.01 -15.21 0.46
C ALA A 315 0.88 -16.48 0.53
N THR A 316 2.16 -16.34 0.85
CA THR A 316 3.09 -17.47 0.95
C THR A 316 4.01 -17.32 2.15
N LEU A 317 4.23 -18.42 2.87
CA LEU A 317 5.30 -18.53 3.86
C LEU A 317 6.46 -19.29 3.23
N SER A 318 7.67 -18.73 3.30
CA SER A 318 8.89 -19.31 2.74
C SER A 318 10.03 -19.24 3.74
N ARG A 319 10.76 -20.36 3.92
CA ARG A 319 12.04 -20.35 4.66
C ARG A 319 13.09 -19.58 3.84
N LEU A 320 13.85 -18.70 4.48
CA LEU A 320 14.88 -17.90 3.83
C LEU A 320 16.23 -18.61 3.90
N GLU A 321 16.52 -19.42 2.90
CA GLU A 321 17.79 -20.13 2.79
C GLU A 321 18.81 -19.37 1.90
N GLY A 322 20.08 -19.52 2.30
CA GLY A 322 21.33 -18.98 1.73
C GLY A 322 21.32 -17.69 0.91
N GLU A 323 22.14 -17.72 -0.15
CA GLU A 323 22.55 -16.59 -0.98
C GLU A 323 22.01 -16.71 -2.42
N VAL A 324 22.00 -15.60 -3.15
CA VAL A 324 21.46 -15.48 -4.51
C VAL A 324 22.13 -16.43 -5.52
N ASP A 325 23.34 -16.91 -5.20
CA ASP A 325 24.16 -17.82 -6.00
C ASP A 325 23.74 -19.31 -5.95
N GLY A 326 22.68 -19.63 -5.20
CA GLY A 326 22.00 -20.93 -5.26
C GLY A 326 22.25 -21.85 -4.07
N SER A 327 22.67 -21.31 -2.93
CA SER A 327 22.67 -22.03 -1.64
C SER A 327 21.25 -22.14 -1.06
N ALA A 328 20.40 -22.92 -1.73
CA ALA A 328 19.03 -23.30 -1.37
C ALA A 328 17.99 -22.16 -1.28
N ASN A 329 16.90 -22.29 -2.05
CA ASN A 329 15.71 -21.42 -1.94
C ASN A 329 14.50 -22.07 -2.66
N ALA A 330 14.39 -23.40 -2.55
CA ALA A 330 13.56 -24.23 -3.43
C ALA A 330 12.41 -24.95 -2.72
N ASP A 331 12.63 -25.52 -1.52
CA ASP A 331 11.86 -26.70 -1.11
C ASP A 331 10.85 -26.49 0.04
N ALA A 332 10.78 -25.30 0.65
CA ALA A 332 9.82 -24.98 1.72
C ALA A 332 9.09 -23.64 1.47
N THR A 333 8.17 -23.62 0.50
CA THR A 333 7.20 -22.53 0.32
C THR A 333 5.77 -23.05 0.45
N SER A 334 5.11 -22.73 1.56
CA SER A 334 3.71 -23.08 1.81
C SER A 334 2.78 -21.96 1.34
N SER A 335 1.74 -22.31 0.57
CA SER A 335 0.66 -21.36 0.24
C SER A 335 -0.19 -21.13 1.48
N LEU A 336 -0.47 -19.87 1.80
CA LEU A 336 -1.27 -19.48 2.95
C LEU A 336 -2.71 -19.11 2.55
N PRO A 337 -3.63 -19.05 3.54
CA PRO A 337 -4.96 -18.50 3.36
C PRO A 337 -4.96 -17.09 2.75
N ASP A 338 -6.05 -16.80 2.05
CA ASP A 338 -6.16 -15.61 1.23
C ASP A 338 -6.36 -14.33 2.07
N ARG A 339 -5.52 -13.31 1.83
CA ARG A 339 -5.43 -12.06 2.65
C ARG A 339 -4.84 -12.27 4.06
N THR A 340 -3.84 -13.15 4.20
CA THR A 340 -2.98 -13.15 5.40
C THR A 340 -2.35 -11.76 5.63
N THR A 341 -2.42 -11.27 6.86
CA THR A 341 -1.84 -10.01 7.34
C THR A 341 -0.69 -10.21 8.33
N GLY A 342 -0.50 -11.43 8.84
CA GLY A 342 0.57 -11.75 9.79
C GLY A 342 0.65 -13.25 10.09
N ALA A 343 1.81 -13.68 10.60
CA ALA A 343 2.09 -15.05 11.00
C ALA A 343 3.04 -15.07 12.21
N ALA A 344 2.89 -16.05 13.11
CA ALA A 344 3.82 -16.27 14.21
C ALA A 344 3.77 -17.72 14.69
N TRP A 345 4.91 -18.31 15.01
CA TRP A 345 5.00 -19.66 15.56
C TRP A 345 4.53 -19.66 17.02
N LEU A 346 3.64 -20.59 17.37
CA LEU A 346 3.19 -20.81 18.75
C LEU A 346 4.17 -21.72 19.50
N ASN A 347 4.63 -22.76 18.81
CA ASN A 347 5.53 -23.80 19.31
C ASN A 347 6.25 -24.45 18.11
N THR A 348 6.87 -25.63 18.32
CA THR A 348 7.63 -26.36 17.29
C THR A 348 6.78 -26.96 16.17
N GLU A 349 5.48 -27.11 16.36
CA GLU A 349 4.60 -27.83 15.43
C GLU A 349 3.47 -26.96 14.87
N GLN A 350 3.20 -25.81 15.50
CA GLN A 350 2.03 -24.98 15.24
C GLN A 350 2.38 -23.52 14.96
N ILE A 351 1.73 -22.96 13.94
CA ILE A 351 1.81 -21.56 13.56
C ILE A 351 0.42 -20.94 13.57
N VAL A 352 0.30 -19.76 14.17
CA VAL A 352 -0.90 -18.91 14.06
C VAL A 352 -0.71 -17.96 12.87
N VAL A 353 -1.69 -17.95 11.96
CA VAL A 353 -1.75 -17.05 10.82
C VAL A 353 -3.01 -16.21 10.91
N THR A 354 -2.83 -14.90 10.84
CA THR A 354 -3.94 -13.95 10.89
C THR A 354 -4.35 -13.54 9.49
N GLY A 355 -5.62 -13.73 9.15
CA GLY A 355 -6.22 -13.26 7.91
C GLY A 355 -7.25 -12.15 8.13
N ALA A 356 -7.93 -11.75 7.07
CA ALA A 356 -8.87 -10.63 7.14
C ALA A 356 -9.92 -10.74 8.26
N ARG A 357 -10.53 -11.90 8.52
CA ARG A 357 -11.64 -11.99 9.52
C ARG A 357 -11.46 -13.00 10.65
N ASN A 358 -10.55 -13.96 10.50
CA ASN A 358 -10.25 -14.96 11.52
C ASN A 358 -8.73 -15.09 11.65
N SER A 359 -8.30 -15.52 12.84
CA SER A 359 -6.99 -16.14 13.02
C SER A 359 -7.15 -17.65 12.77
N ILE A 360 -6.13 -18.27 12.20
CA ILE A 360 -6.13 -19.68 11.85
C ILE A 360 -4.91 -20.31 12.54
N ILE A 361 -5.10 -21.44 13.18
CA ILE A 361 -4.01 -22.30 13.64
C ILE A 361 -3.79 -23.36 12.57
N MET A 362 -2.55 -23.53 12.15
CA MET A 362 -2.11 -24.63 11.28
C MET A 362 -1.03 -25.42 12.01
N SER A 363 -1.07 -26.73 11.82
CA SER A 363 -0.17 -27.68 12.49
C SER A 363 0.48 -28.60 11.46
N GLY A 364 1.70 -29.06 11.71
CA GLY A 364 2.36 -30.10 10.90
C GLY A 364 3.68 -29.68 10.24
N SER A 365 4.38 -30.66 9.67
CA SER A 365 5.68 -30.48 9.00
C SER A 365 5.59 -29.70 7.69
N ASP A 366 4.46 -29.84 7.00
CA ASP A 366 4.03 -28.97 5.90
C ASP A 366 2.84 -28.15 6.38
N ILE A 367 2.88 -26.83 6.19
CA ILE A 367 1.92 -25.86 6.76
C ILE A 367 0.62 -25.84 5.92
N ALA A 368 0.03 -27.02 5.69
CA ALA A 368 -1.09 -27.24 4.79
C ALA A 368 -2.40 -27.63 5.51
N GLU A 369 -2.33 -28.13 6.75
CA GLU A 369 -3.52 -28.53 7.52
C GLU A 369 -4.09 -27.37 8.34
N LEU A 370 -5.27 -26.89 7.90
CA LEU A 370 -6.11 -25.96 8.64
C LEU A 370 -6.66 -26.66 9.90
N THR A 371 -6.09 -26.38 11.07
CA THR A 371 -6.49 -27.05 12.32
C THR A 371 -7.72 -26.39 12.94
N GLU A 372 -7.71 -25.06 13.09
CA GLU A 372 -8.76 -24.36 13.86
C GLU A 372 -8.91 -22.89 13.43
N ALA A 373 -10.14 -22.35 13.48
CA ALA A 373 -10.47 -20.97 13.11
C ALA A 373 -10.92 -20.17 14.34
N VAL A 374 -10.03 -19.31 14.85
CA VAL A 374 -10.25 -18.50 16.05
C VAL A 374 -10.84 -17.13 15.66
N PRO A 375 -12.00 -16.72 16.21
CA PRO A 375 -12.63 -15.44 15.88
C PRO A 375 -11.78 -14.23 16.29
N SER A 376 -11.25 -13.50 15.31
CA SER A 376 -10.48 -12.27 15.52
C SER A 376 -11.16 -11.07 14.86
N SER A 377 -10.76 -9.86 15.25
CA SER A 377 -11.18 -8.62 14.57
C SER A 377 -10.02 -8.18 13.70
N HIS A 378 -10.27 -7.98 12.39
CA HIS A 378 -9.31 -7.66 11.31
C HIS A 378 -7.90 -7.24 11.79
N PRO A 379 -6.99 -8.20 12.11
CA PRO A 379 -5.72 -7.93 12.78
C PRO A 379 -4.69 -7.29 11.84
N ALA A 380 -4.09 -6.19 12.31
CA ALA A 380 -3.03 -5.43 11.65
C ALA A 380 -1.62 -5.82 12.13
N ALA A 381 -1.50 -6.34 13.35
CA ALA A 381 -0.27 -6.90 13.89
C ALA A 381 -0.57 -8.06 14.85
N LEU A 382 0.39 -8.96 14.98
CA LEU A 382 0.33 -10.21 15.74
C LEU A 382 1.64 -10.42 16.49
N THR A 383 1.57 -10.90 17.72
CA THR A 383 2.72 -11.47 18.43
C THR A 383 2.26 -12.58 19.38
N VAL A 384 3.18 -13.47 19.76
CA VAL A 384 2.91 -14.65 20.60
C VAL A 384 3.51 -14.40 21.98
N LEU A 385 2.69 -14.56 23.02
CA LEU A 385 3.07 -14.35 24.42
C LEU A 385 3.42 -15.68 25.11
N SER A 386 2.76 -16.76 24.70
CA SER A 386 3.10 -18.15 25.04
C SER A 386 2.54 -19.11 24.00
N ASP A 387 2.91 -20.38 24.10
CA ASP A 387 2.32 -21.57 23.44
C ASP A 387 0.81 -21.51 23.11
N ARG A 388 0.01 -20.88 23.97
CA ARG A 388 -1.46 -20.78 23.85
C ARG A 388 -2.00 -19.35 23.88
N LEU A 389 -1.16 -18.34 24.07
CA LEU A 389 -1.60 -16.96 24.31
C LEU A 389 -1.01 -16.02 23.26
N ILE A 390 -1.86 -15.34 22.51
CA ILE A 390 -1.47 -14.37 21.49
C ILE A 390 -1.93 -12.96 21.85
N MET A 391 -1.24 -11.97 21.29
CA MET A 391 -1.68 -10.58 21.29
C MET A 391 -1.81 -10.04 19.87
N THR A 392 -2.94 -9.39 19.58
CA THR A 392 -3.22 -8.79 18.27
C THR A 392 -3.65 -7.33 18.40
N LEU A 393 -3.19 -6.49 17.48
CA LEU A 393 -3.69 -5.13 17.30
C LEU A 393 -4.60 -5.12 16.07
N ASP A 394 -5.87 -4.78 16.24
CA ASP A 394 -6.85 -4.81 15.15
C ASP A 394 -7.05 -3.46 14.43
N HIS A 395 -7.68 -3.52 13.26
CA HIS A 395 -8.03 -2.33 12.50
C HIS A 395 -9.09 -1.43 13.17
N SER A 396 -9.73 -1.88 14.26
CA SER A 396 -10.59 -1.06 15.13
C SER A 396 -9.80 -0.28 16.18
N SER A 397 -8.47 -0.32 16.12
CA SER A 397 -7.54 0.30 17.08
C SER A 397 -7.59 -0.33 18.48
N LYS A 398 -7.95 -1.61 18.57
CA LYS A 398 -7.98 -2.36 19.85
C LYS A 398 -6.88 -3.40 19.91
N LEU A 399 -6.21 -3.42 21.05
CA LEU A 399 -5.22 -4.42 21.41
C LEU A 399 -5.93 -5.53 22.20
N TRP A 400 -5.87 -6.76 21.71
CA TRP A 400 -6.50 -7.94 22.30
C TRP A 400 -5.45 -8.94 22.76
N ALA A 401 -5.67 -9.50 23.95
CA ALA A 401 -5.08 -10.80 24.31
C ALA A 401 -6.13 -11.88 24.05
N THR A 402 -5.71 -12.99 23.44
CA THR A 402 -6.56 -14.15 23.15
C THR A 402 -5.83 -15.43 23.56
N ASP A 403 -6.45 -16.20 24.45
CA ASP A 403 -6.05 -17.56 24.79
C ASP A 403 -6.73 -18.51 23.80
N LEU A 404 -5.91 -19.22 23.03
CA LEU A 404 -6.33 -20.05 21.91
C LEU A 404 -6.99 -21.36 22.37
N THR A 405 -6.58 -21.89 23.52
CA THR A 405 -7.13 -23.15 24.07
C THR A 405 -8.52 -22.96 24.69
N THR A 406 -8.80 -21.78 25.24
CA THR A 406 -10.07 -21.48 25.92
C THR A 406 -10.99 -20.53 25.16
N GLU A 407 -10.56 -20.08 23.97
CA GLU A 407 -11.16 -18.99 23.18
C GLU A 407 -11.36 -17.65 23.95
N ARG A 408 -10.80 -17.53 25.17
CA ARG A 408 -11.01 -16.36 26.02
C ARG A 408 -10.22 -15.18 25.47
N ARG A 409 -10.92 -14.10 25.14
CA ARG A 409 -10.34 -12.84 24.68
C ARG A 409 -10.69 -11.67 25.59
N ALA A 410 -9.74 -10.75 25.77
CA ALA A 410 -9.93 -9.49 26.49
C ALA A 410 -9.28 -8.32 25.74
N VAL A 411 -9.89 -7.14 25.83
CA VAL A 411 -9.27 -5.90 25.35
C VAL A 411 -8.25 -5.46 26.40
N ILE A 412 -7.00 -5.35 25.99
CA ILE A 412 -5.88 -4.86 26.82
C ILE A 412 -5.80 -3.34 26.76
N GLY A 413 -6.10 -2.74 25.60
CA GLY A 413 -6.18 -1.30 25.43
C GLY A 413 -6.86 -0.87 24.14
N GLU A 414 -7.39 0.35 24.13
CA GLU A 414 -7.89 1.02 22.93
C GLU A 414 -6.95 2.18 22.58
N VAL A 415 -6.35 2.14 21.39
CA VAL A 415 -5.46 3.17 20.86
C VAL A 415 -6.25 4.44 20.55
N ALA A 416 -5.68 5.60 20.89
CA ALA A 416 -6.29 6.89 20.67
C ALA A 416 -6.19 7.31 19.20
N GLU A 417 -7.34 7.67 18.61
CA GLU A 417 -7.53 8.28 17.29
C GLU A 417 -6.43 8.06 16.25
N SER A 418 -6.35 6.82 15.77
CA SER A 418 -5.61 6.53 14.55
C SER A 418 -6.54 6.41 13.34
N ASP A 419 -6.38 7.30 12.36
CA ASP A 419 -6.98 7.17 11.03
C ASP A 419 -6.45 5.94 10.26
N THR A 420 -5.32 5.39 10.71
CA THR A 420 -4.59 4.30 10.07
C THR A 420 -4.14 3.30 11.13
N ALA A 421 -4.93 2.25 11.35
CA ALA A 421 -4.56 1.14 12.22
C ALA A 421 -3.45 0.29 11.58
N THR A 422 -2.25 0.85 11.59
CA THR A 422 -0.97 0.32 11.11
C THR A 422 0.00 0.42 12.28
N GLY A 423 0.16 -0.66 13.02
CA GLY A 423 1.10 -0.75 14.14
C GLY A 423 1.91 -2.02 14.06
N CYS A 424 2.84 -2.21 14.98
CA CYS A 424 3.68 -3.39 15.07
C CYS A 424 3.82 -3.84 16.54
N LEU A 425 4.00 -5.14 16.76
CA LEU A 425 4.11 -5.76 18.07
C LEU A 425 5.37 -6.62 18.12
N THR A 426 6.06 -6.65 19.26
CA THR A 426 7.17 -7.56 19.54
C THR A 426 7.23 -7.85 21.03
N VAL A 427 7.78 -9.00 21.41
CA VAL A 427 7.91 -9.47 22.79
C VAL A 427 9.38 -9.47 23.18
N ASP A 428 9.66 -9.12 24.44
CA ASP A 428 10.99 -9.16 25.04
C ASP A 428 11.21 -10.47 25.82
N GLU A 429 12.46 -10.79 26.11
CA GLU A 429 12.83 -11.99 26.91
C GLU A 429 12.21 -11.99 28.32
N ASP A 430 11.89 -10.82 28.87
CA ASP A 430 11.23 -10.66 30.18
C ASP A 430 9.69 -10.73 30.12
N GLY A 431 9.11 -11.02 28.95
CA GLY A 431 7.66 -11.09 28.73
C GLY A 431 6.98 -9.73 28.53
N SER A 432 7.72 -8.62 28.51
CA SER A 432 7.19 -7.32 28.10
C SER A 432 6.76 -7.32 26.64
N VAL A 433 5.66 -6.65 26.32
CA VAL A 433 5.25 -6.42 24.92
C VAL A 433 5.59 -4.99 24.55
N TYR A 434 6.32 -4.78 23.45
CA TYR A 434 6.49 -3.46 22.86
C TYR A 434 5.53 -3.29 21.69
N ALA A 435 4.81 -2.17 21.68
CA ALA A 435 3.87 -1.80 20.62
C ALA A 435 4.31 -0.50 19.94
N GLY A 436 4.56 -0.55 18.64
CA GLY A 436 4.79 0.61 17.79
C GLY A 436 3.46 1.15 17.28
N ILE A 437 3.05 2.31 17.78
CA ILE A 437 1.69 2.86 17.59
C ILE A 437 1.77 4.24 16.93
N PRO A 438 1.04 4.47 15.81
CA PRO A 438 0.95 5.78 15.20
C PRO A 438 0.03 6.71 16.00
N TYR A 439 0.42 7.97 16.12
CA TYR A 439 -0.38 9.04 16.72
C TYR A 439 -0.18 10.35 15.93
N ARG A 440 -1.13 11.29 16.04
CA ARG A 440 -0.96 12.65 15.50
C ARG A 440 -0.31 13.55 16.55
N ASN A 441 0.80 14.19 16.19
CA ASN A 441 1.42 15.19 17.06
C ASN A 441 0.66 16.54 17.01
N ARG A 442 1.08 17.52 17.82
CA ARG A 442 0.42 18.85 17.90
C ARG A 442 0.34 19.61 16.57
N ASN A 443 1.16 19.25 15.59
CA ASN A 443 1.20 19.88 14.26
C ASN A 443 0.38 19.08 13.23
N GLY A 444 -0.37 18.05 13.66
CA GLY A 444 -1.17 17.16 12.81
C GLY A 444 -0.38 16.10 12.06
N LEU A 445 0.96 16.08 12.18
CA LEU A 445 1.83 15.08 11.54
C LEU A 445 1.68 13.73 12.23
N VAL A 446 1.65 12.66 11.43
CA VAL A 446 1.71 11.29 11.94
C VAL A 446 3.13 11.00 12.42
N ARG A 447 3.22 10.46 13.63
CA ARG A 447 4.44 10.04 14.33
C ARG A 447 4.18 8.69 14.97
N PHE A 448 5.23 7.95 15.28
CA PHE A 448 5.10 6.72 16.06
C PHE A 448 5.65 6.90 17.47
N ALA A 449 4.98 6.25 18.43
CA ALA A 449 5.47 6.02 19.77
C ALA A 449 5.71 4.51 19.95
N ILE A 450 6.76 4.14 20.66
CA ILE A 450 6.97 2.77 21.13
C ILE A 450 6.54 2.73 22.60
N VAL A 451 5.55 1.90 22.90
CA VAL A 451 4.98 1.72 24.24
C VAL A 451 5.37 0.35 24.76
N ARG A 452 5.93 0.30 25.98
CA ARG A 452 6.16 -0.94 26.71
C ARG A 452 4.91 -1.26 27.54
N LEU A 453 4.37 -2.45 27.33
CA LEU A 453 3.27 -3.03 28.07
C LEU A 453 3.80 -4.11 29.00
N THR A 454 3.42 -4.05 30.28
CA THR A 454 3.78 -5.04 31.30
C THR A 454 2.58 -5.38 32.16
N THR A 455 2.53 -6.61 32.65
CA THR A 455 1.53 -7.08 33.61
C THR A 455 2.24 -7.70 34.81
N ARG A 456 1.65 -7.59 36.00
CA ARG A 456 2.10 -8.33 37.20
C ARG A 456 1.33 -9.64 37.41
N GLU A 457 0.23 -9.79 36.69
CA GLU A 457 -0.69 -10.93 36.72
C GLU A 457 -0.82 -11.51 35.30
N SER A 458 -1.82 -12.36 35.06
CA SER A 458 -2.17 -12.83 33.72
C SER A 458 -2.60 -11.67 32.81
N TRP A 459 -2.19 -11.71 31.52
CA TRP A 459 -2.69 -10.79 30.49
C TRP A 459 -4.22 -10.86 30.32
N LEU A 460 -4.82 -12.04 30.46
CA LEU A 460 -6.26 -12.19 30.56
C LEU A 460 -6.70 -12.01 32.02
N PRO A 461 -7.74 -11.19 32.30
CA PRO A 461 -8.31 -11.11 33.63
C PRO A 461 -8.85 -12.48 34.09
N PRO A 462 -8.93 -12.75 35.41
CA PRO A 462 -9.54 -13.98 35.91
C PRO A 462 -10.97 -14.15 35.36
N PRO A 463 -11.44 -15.39 35.13
CA PRO A 463 -12.83 -15.61 34.77
C PRO A 463 -13.70 -15.02 35.87
N ARG A 464 -14.68 -14.18 35.51
CA ARG A 464 -15.66 -13.67 36.48
C ARG A 464 -16.33 -14.87 37.11
N SER A 465 -16.17 -15.05 38.42
CA SER A 465 -17.02 -15.93 39.18
C SER A 465 -18.46 -15.48 38.98
N THR A 466 -19.30 -16.38 38.47
CA THR A 466 -20.75 -16.22 38.54
C THR A 466 -21.10 -15.99 40.01
N PRO A 467 -21.93 -15.00 40.37
CA PRO A 467 -22.44 -14.93 41.73
C PRO A 467 -23.12 -16.27 42.03
N GLU A 468 -22.72 -16.93 43.12
CA GLU A 468 -23.41 -18.13 43.57
C GLU A 468 -24.86 -17.74 43.84
N ILE A 469 -25.78 -18.29 43.04
CA ILE A 469 -27.20 -18.26 43.36
C ILE A 469 -27.33 -19.15 44.60
N PRO A 470 -27.71 -18.62 45.78
CA PRO A 470 -27.85 -19.44 46.97
C PRO A 470 -28.89 -20.56 46.69
N PRO A 471 -28.66 -21.78 47.18
CA PRO A 471 -29.46 -22.93 46.79
C PRO A 471 -30.93 -22.72 47.15
N VAL A 472 -31.81 -22.91 46.17
CA VAL A 472 -33.26 -22.92 46.38
C VAL A 472 -33.59 -24.10 47.28
N GLY A 473 -33.97 -23.79 48.53
CA GLY A 473 -34.44 -24.79 49.49
C GLY A 473 -35.70 -25.50 48.98
N PRO A 474 -35.90 -26.79 49.31
CA PRO A 474 -37.00 -27.57 48.78
C PRO A 474 -38.36 -27.05 49.29
N SER A 475 -39.33 -27.03 48.38
CA SER A 475 -40.72 -26.69 48.63
C SER A 475 -41.38 -27.65 49.62
N SER A 476 -41.92 -27.12 50.73
CA SER A 476 -42.92 -27.80 51.55
C SER A 476 -44.32 -27.30 51.18
N THR A 477 -45.13 -28.19 50.62
CA THR A 477 -46.56 -27.99 50.29
C THR A 477 -47.46 -28.13 51.52
N SER A 478 -48.76 -27.85 51.33
CA SER A 478 -49.91 -28.01 52.23
C SER A 478 -50.17 -26.92 53.27
N ASP A 479 -51.42 -26.60 53.64
CA ASP A 479 -52.69 -26.46 52.87
C ASP A 479 -53.77 -25.85 53.81
N ALA A 480 -54.92 -25.46 53.26
CA ALA A 480 -56.13 -24.96 53.97
C ALA A 480 -56.00 -23.59 54.69
N GLU A 481 -57.03 -22.71 54.75
CA GLU A 481 -58.38 -22.76 54.19
C GLU A 481 -58.94 -21.33 53.92
N ARG A 482 -59.41 -21.13 52.68
CA ARG A 482 -60.69 -20.54 52.23
C ARG A 482 -61.50 -19.53 53.09
N ILE A 483 -62.05 -18.52 52.36
CA ILE A 483 -63.30 -17.70 52.54
C ILE A 483 -63.08 -16.19 52.83
N SER A 484 -63.84 -15.21 52.27
CA SER A 484 -64.30 -14.93 50.88
C SER A 484 -65.05 -13.57 50.81
N HIS A 485 -64.90 -12.81 49.69
CA HIS A 485 -65.65 -11.58 49.31
C HIS A 485 -65.40 -10.33 50.22
N THR A 486 -65.53 -9.05 49.81
CA THR A 486 -66.38 -8.38 48.78
C THR A 486 -65.77 -7.03 48.29
N THR A 487 -66.38 -6.37 47.31
CA THR A 487 -65.94 -5.16 46.54
C THR A 487 -66.33 -3.78 47.21
N PRO A 488 -66.10 -2.56 46.60
CA PRO A 488 -65.71 -1.34 47.35
C PRO A 488 -66.67 -0.12 47.26
N ALA A 489 -66.38 0.94 48.07
CA ALA A 489 -66.85 2.35 48.03
C ALA A 489 -66.19 3.12 49.22
N ASP A 490 -66.09 4.45 49.38
CA ASP A 490 -66.33 5.63 48.51
C ASP A 490 -65.56 6.87 49.08
N THR A 491 -65.15 7.80 48.19
CA THR A 491 -65.25 9.30 48.18
C THR A 491 -65.63 10.03 49.51
N PRO A 492 -65.04 11.21 49.90
CA PRO A 492 -65.26 12.49 49.19
C PRO A 492 -64.18 13.61 49.19
N SER A 493 -64.52 14.70 48.50
CA SER A 493 -63.67 15.79 47.97
C SER A 493 -63.95 17.20 48.58
N THR A 494 -63.53 18.27 47.88
CA THR A 494 -63.93 19.72 47.95
C THR A 494 -63.34 20.63 49.08
N PRO A 495 -63.25 21.98 48.92
CA PRO A 495 -62.86 22.75 47.70
C PRO A 495 -62.02 24.06 47.92
N ASP A 496 -61.57 24.65 46.80
CA ASP A 496 -61.23 26.05 46.41
C ASP A 496 -61.12 27.25 47.39
N SER A 497 -60.20 28.17 47.04
CA SER A 497 -60.44 29.63 47.00
C SER A 497 -59.48 30.41 46.05
N LEU A 498 -59.89 31.63 45.67
CA LEU A 498 -59.26 32.57 44.72
C LEU A 498 -58.80 33.86 45.46
N ASP A 499 -58.11 34.87 44.91
CA ASP A 499 -57.77 35.25 43.52
C ASP A 499 -56.49 36.16 43.50
N GLU A 500 -56.20 36.78 42.36
CA GLU A 500 -55.56 38.11 42.10
C GLU A 500 -54.37 38.18 41.12
N GLN A 501 -54.21 39.37 40.52
CA GLN A 501 -53.79 39.58 39.13
C GLN A 501 -52.35 40.14 38.96
N GLY A 502 -51.70 39.86 37.83
CA GLY A 502 -50.50 40.57 37.40
C GLY A 502 -49.81 40.00 36.14
N THR A 503 -49.64 40.83 35.09
CA THR A 503 -49.13 40.44 33.75
C THR A 503 -48.32 41.61 33.14
N PRO A 504 -47.40 41.43 32.17
CA PRO A 504 -46.20 40.56 32.12
C PRO A 504 -44.90 41.32 31.76
N ALA A 505 -43.72 40.69 31.91
CA ALA A 505 -42.50 41.00 31.12
C ALA A 505 -41.53 39.80 31.14
N PRO A 506 -40.65 39.61 30.13
CA PRO A 506 -39.95 38.34 29.91
C PRO A 506 -38.51 38.33 30.43
N ASP A 507 -38.06 37.19 30.96
CA ASP A 507 -36.63 36.91 31.17
C ASP A 507 -36.27 35.45 30.86
N ALA A 508 -35.00 35.22 30.52
CA ALA A 508 -34.53 34.05 29.79
C ALA A 508 -34.51 32.73 30.60
N PRO A 509 -34.65 31.55 29.96
CA PRO A 509 -34.55 30.26 30.64
C PRO A 509 -33.12 29.96 31.10
N THR A 510 -32.96 29.86 32.42
CA THR A 510 -31.76 29.36 33.10
C THR A 510 -31.39 27.94 32.60
N PRO A 511 -30.11 27.64 32.33
CA PRO A 511 -29.71 26.28 31.91
C PRO A 511 -29.87 25.27 33.06
N PRO A 512 -30.22 24.00 32.77
CA PRO A 512 -30.34 22.96 33.78
C PRO A 512 -28.97 22.65 34.42
N PRO A 513 -28.94 22.16 35.68
CA PRO A 513 -27.70 21.90 36.40
C PRO A 513 -26.88 20.80 35.71
N ARG A 514 -25.56 20.99 35.68
CA ARG A 514 -24.62 19.95 35.22
C ARG A 514 -24.64 18.78 36.21
N PRO A 515 -24.75 17.52 35.77
CA PRO A 515 -24.50 16.38 36.64
C PRO A 515 -23.02 16.36 37.03
N SER A 516 -22.78 16.40 38.34
CA SER A 516 -21.48 16.26 38.96
C SER A 516 -21.03 14.79 39.02
N GLY A 517 -19.73 14.56 38.82
CA GLY A 517 -18.92 13.53 39.52
C GLY A 517 -19.39 12.07 39.54
N ASP A 518 -18.54 11.21 38.97
CA ASP A 518 -18.28 9.86 39.50
C ASP A 518 -19.47 8.92 39.64
N ASN A 519 -20.00 8.49 38.50
CA ASN A 519 -20.45 7.11 38.34
C ASN A 519 -20.18 6.64 36.91
N ALA A 520 -19.02 6.01 36.70
CA ALA A 520 -18.73 5.25 35.50
C ALA A 520 -19.56 3.95 35.53
N ALA A 521 -20.86 4.06 35.23
CA ALA A 521 -21.73 2.92 35.09
C ALA A 521 -21.16 1.96 34.04
N ALA A 522 -20.84 0.74 34.46
CA ALA A 522 -20.40 -0.31 33.55
C ALA A 522 -21.48 -0.48 32.47
N ALA A 523 -21.09 -0.30 31.20
CA ALA A 523 -22.01 -0.32 30.06
C ALA A 523 -22.90 -1.56 30.15
N SER A 524 -24.23 -1.36 30.10
CA SER A 524 -25.16 -2.48 30.26
C SER A 524 -24.96 -3.49 29.11
N PRO A 525 -25.32 -4.77 29.27
CA PRO A 525 -25.23 -5.75 28.18
C PRO A 525 -25.93 -5.28 26.88
N HIS A 526 -26.97 -4.46 27.02
CA HIS A 526 -27.65 -3.78 25.93
C HIS A 526 -26.76 -2.74 25.21
N ASP A 527 -26.06 -1.88 25.96
CA ASP A 527 -25.13 -0.88 25.42
C ASP A 527 -23.95 -1.53 24.69
N ALA A 528 -23.36 -2.59 25.27
CA ALA A 528 -22.28 -3.34 24.62
C ALA A 528 -22.74 -3.98 23.30
N THR A 529 -23.97 -4.52 23.27
CA THR A 529 -24.59 -5.07 22.05
C THR A 529 -24.87 -3.98 21.01
N GLN A 530 -25.32 -2.80 21.44
CA GLN A 530 -25.58 -1.65 20.58
C GLN A 530 -24.29 -1.03 20.03
N GLN A 531 -23.24 -0.93 20.83
CA GLN A 531 -21.90 -0.49 20.40
C GLN A 531 -21.32 -1.46 19.37
N ARG A 532 -21.43 -2.78 19.58
CA ARG A 532 -21.02 -3.79 18.59
C ARG A 532 -21.80 -3.63 17.27
N ARG A 533 -23.13 -3.49 17.34
CA ARG A 533 -23.98 -3.24 16.17
C ARG A 533 -23.56 -1.99 15.39
N LEU A 534 -23.22 -0.90 16.09
CA LEU A 534 -22.74 0.34 15.47
C LEU A 534 -21.32 0.22 14.89
N ALA A 535 -20.44 -0.59 15.50
CA ALA A 535 -19.12 -0.88 14.98
C ALA A 535 -19.20 -1.66 13.65
N ASP A 536 -19.93 -2.78 13.64
CA ASP A 536 -20.24 -3.58 12.45
C ASP A 536 -20.79 -2.69 11.31
N GLN A 537 -21.73 -1.79 11.62
CA GLN A 537 -22.33 -0.88 10.64
C GLN A 537 -21.34 0.15 10.08
N ARG A 538 -20.40 0.66 10.89
CA ARG A 538 -19.33 1.57 10.43
C ARG A 538 -18.32 0.86 9.55
N GLU A 539 -17.95 -0.37 9.92
CA GLU A 539 -17.03 -1.22 9.16
C GLU A 539 -17.63 -1.58 7.80
N GLY A 540 -18.88 -2.03 7.78
CA GLY A 540 -19.63 -2.26 6.54
C GLY A 540 -19.65 -1.03 5.64
N ASN A 541 -19.93 0.16 6.20
CA ASN A 541 -19.94 1.41 5.43
C ASN A 541 -18.58 1.71 4.76
N ARG A 542 -17.48 1.56 5.50
CA ARG A 542 -16.12 1.73 4.96
C ARG A 542 -15.84 0.74 3.83
N ASP A 543 -16.17 -0.54 4.01
CA ASP A 543 -15.91 -1.59 3.03
C ASP A 543 -16.77 -1.42 1.77
N GLY A 544 -18.06 -1.11 1.93
CA GLY A 544 -18.99 -0.83 0.82
C GLY A 544 -18.58 0.41 0.02
N PHE A 545 -18.15 1.48 0.70
CA PHE A 545 -17.63 2.68 0.04
C PHE A 545 -16.37 2.40 -0.77
N SER A 546 -15.43 1.64 -0.18
CA SER A 546 -14.16 1.26 -0.82
C SER A 546 -14.40 0.41 -2.06
N LEU A 547 -15.15 -0.69 -1.92
CA LEU A 547 -15.40 -1.64 -3.02
C LEU A 547 -16.11 -0.97 -4.20
N THR A 548 -17.03 -0.03 -3.94
CA THR A 548 -17.77 0.69 -5.01
C THR A 548 -16.86 1.49 -5.94
N MET A 549 -15.63 1.82 -5.54
CA MET A 549 -14.65 2.44 -6.44
C MET A 549 -14.14 1.50 -7.53
N ASP A 550 -14.13 0.19 -7.26
CA ASP A 550 -13.59 -0.87 -8.12
C ASP A 550 -14.71 -1.75 -8.76
N LEU A 551 -15.99 -1.51 -8.43
CA LEU A 551 -17.13 -2.17 -9.09
C LEU A 551 -17.41 -1.58 -10.49
N PRO A 552 -17.85 -2.41 -11.46
CA PRO A 552 -18.32 -1.92 -12.74
C PRO A 552 -19.66 -1.18 -12.56
N LEU A 553 -19.86 -0.11 -13.32
CA LEU A 553 -21.01 0.77 -13.12
C LEU A 553 -22.37 0.11 -13.35
N PHE A 554 -22.47 -0.92 -14.19
CA PHE A 554 -23.73 -1.70 -14.32
C PHE A 554 -24.11 -2.42 -13.01
N ALA A 555 -23.14 -2.85 -12.21
CA ALA A 555 -23.40 -3.48 -10.92
C ALA A 555 -23.85 -2.43 -9.89
N VAL A 556 -23.28 -1.22 -9.96
CA VAL A 556 -23.71 -0.07 -9.14
C VAL A 556 -25.12 0.41 -9.53
N GLU A 557 -25.47 0.41 -10.82
CA GLU A 557 -26.83 0.68 -11.31
C GLU A 557 -27.86 -0.32 -10.76
N ALA A 558 -27.50 -1.61 -10.71
CA ALA A 558 -28.33 -2.62 -10.07
C ALA A 558 -28.45 -2.40 -8.55
N ALA A 559 -27.42 -1.90 -7.87
CA ALA A 559 -27.49 -1.53 -6.46
C ALA A 559 -28.42 -0.34 -6.23
N ILE A 560 -28.38 0.70 -7.09
CA ILE A 560 -29.34 1.83 -7.07
C ILE A 560 -30.77 1.31 -7.23
N SER A 561 -30.98 0.39 -8.18
CA SER A 561 -32.29 -0.21 -8.48
C SER A 561 -32.85 -1.04 -7.30
N ALA A 562 -31.98 -1.55 -6.44
CA ALA A 562 -32.31 -2.21 -5.18
C ALA A 562 -32.36 -1.25 -3.96
N ASN A 563 -32.30 0.07 -4.18
CA ASN A 563 -32.21 1.11 -3.13
C ASN A 563 -31.02 0.89 -2.16
N PHE A 564 -29.91 0.39 -2.69
CA PHE A 564 -28.68 0.06 -1.98
C PHE A 564 -28.82 -1.01 -0.88
N ASP A 565 -29.92 -1.77 -0.83
CA ASP A 565 -30.03 -2.98 -0.01
C ASP A 565 -29.17 -4.10 -0.65
N PRO A 566 -28.08 -4.57 0.00
CA PRO A 566 -27.21 -5.55 -0.64
C PRO A 566 -27.87 -6.92 -0.80
N ILE A 567 -28.80 -7.30 0.07
CA ILE A 567 -29.50 -8.60 -0.01
C ILE A 567 -30.42 -8.59 -1.22
N ARG A 568 -31.22 -7.52 -1.37
CA ARG A 568 -32.11 -7.34 -2.52
C ARG A 568 -31.33 -7.16 -3.83
N TRP A 569 -30.21 -6.45 -3.79
CA TRP A 569 -29.31 -6.25 -4.94
C TRP A 569 -28.73 -7.58 -5.42
N LEU A 570 -28.19 -8.39 -4.51
CA LEU A 570 -27.38 -9.56 -4.87
C LEU A 570 -28.18 -10.82 -5.15
N LYS A 571 -29.42 -10.94 -4.63
CA LYS A 571 -30.31 -12.08 -4.87
C LYS A 571 -30.34 -12.57 -6.35
N PRO A 572 -30.70 -11.74 -7.36
CA PRO A 572 -30.75 -12.20 -8.75
C PRO A 572 -29.37 -12.59 -9.32
N TRP A 573 -28.29 -11.97 -8.85
CA TRP A 573 -26.92 -12.28 -9.29
C TRP A 573 -26.43 -13.59 -8.68
N ARG A 574 -26.73 -13.85 -7.40
CA ARG A 574 -26.43 -15.09 -6.68
C ARG A 574 -27.14 -16.30 -7.28
N GLU A 575 -28.43 -16.14 -7.61
CA GLU A 575 -29.22 -17.17 -8.31
C GLU A 575 -28.61 -17.51 -9.68
N ARG A 576 -28.23 -16.49 -10.46
CA ARG A 576 -27.55 -16.69 -11.75
C ARG A 576 -26.14 -17.29 -11.61
N TRP A 577 -25.39 -16.92 -10.57
CA TRP A 577 -24.08 -17.51 -10.28
C TRP A 577 -24.21 -18.99 -9.91
N GLY A 578 -25.22 -19.39 -9.13
CA GLY A 578 -25.52 -20.80 -8.84
C GLY A 578 -25.79 -21.61 -10.12
N LEU A 579 -26.50 -21.04 -11.09
CA LEU A 579 -26.72 -21.67 -12.40
C LEU A 579 -25.45 -21.79 -13.25
N ILE A 580 -24.46 -20.90 -13.08
CA ILE A 580 -23.16 -21.01 -13.75
C ILE A 580 -22.29 -22.06 -13.04
N ALA A 581 -22.24 -22.02 -11.70
CA ALA A 581 -21.44 -22.94 -10.87
C ALA A 581 -21.90 -24.40 -11.00
N THR A 582 -23.20 -24.63 -11.18
CA THR A 582 -23.78 -25.96 -11.42
C THR A 582 -23.75 -26.39 -12.89
N GLY A 583 -23.09 -25.63 -13.79
CA GLY A 583 -22.96 -25.95 -15.20
C GLY A 583 -24.25 -25.84 -16.03
N ARG A 584 -25.33 -25.27 -15.45
CA ARG A 584 -26.65 -25.15 -16.09
C ARG A 584 -26.76 -23.98 -17.06
N THR A 585 -25.79 -23.06 -17.05
CA THR A 585 -25.73 -21.89 -17.94
C THR A 585 -24.27 -21.58 -18.32
N SER A 586 -24.06 -21.01 -19.51
CA SER A 586 -22.73 -20.63 -20.00
C SER A 586 -22.06 -19.58 -19.11
N PRO A 587 -20.72 -19.61 -18.96
CA PRO A 587 -19.99 -18.59 -18.20
C PRO A 587 -20.22 -17.18 -18.77
N ASP A 588 -20.53 -16.23 -17.88
CA ASP A 588 -20.64 -14.81 -18.20
C ASP A 588 -19.39 -14.08 -17.67
N PRO A 589 -18.43 -13.69 -18.55
CA PRO A 589 -17.17 -13.09 -18.12
C PRO A 589 -17.33 -11.79 -17.34
N ALA A 590 -18.46 -11.08 -17.49
CA ALA A 590 -18.73 -9.89 -16.69
C ALA A 590 -19.04 -10.28 -15.24
N LEU A 591 -19.86 -11.31 -15.01
CA LEU A 591 -20.24 -11.77 -13.68
C LEU A 591 -19.09 -12.42 -12.92
N THR A 592 -18.27 -13.24 -13.60
CA THR A 592 -17.13 -13.94 -13.00
C THR A 592 -16.07 -12.99 -12.41
N ASN A 593 -16.05 -11.72 -12.81
CA ASN A 593 -15.01 -10.77 -12.40
C ASN A 593 -15.36 -9.88 -11.19
N TRP A 594 -16.63 -9.45 -11.02
CA TRP A 594 -17.00 -8.54 -9.91
C TRP A 594 -17.75 -9.22 -8.78
N LEU A 595 -18.52 -10.28 -9.06
CA LEU A 595 -19.35 -10.92 -8.04
C LEU A 595 -18.51 -11.63 -6.96
N PRO A 596 -17.35 -12.26 -7.28
CA PRO A 596 -16.40 -12.73 -6.25
C PRO A 596 -15.84 -11.61 -5.37
N LEU A 597 -15.54 -10.43 -5.95
CA LEU A 597 -15.05 -9.28 -5.18
C LEU A 597 -16.07 -8.82 -4.13
N VAL A 598 -17.38 -9.01 -4.37
CA VAL A 598 -18.46 -8.73 -3.41
C VAL A 598 -18.62 -9.87 -2.40
N ALA A 599 -18.50 -11.13 -2.81
CA ALA A 599 -18.57 -12.29 -1.91
C ALA A 599 -17.48 -12.28 -0.84
N ARG A 600 -16.29 -11.76 -1.14
CA ARG A 600 -15.22 -11.54 -0.12
C ARG A 600 -15.61 -10.62 1.04
N TYR A 601 -16.71 -9.86 0.93
CA TYR A 601 -17.23 -8.99 2.00
C TYR A 601 -18.60 -9.44 2.53
N LEU A 602 -19.44 -10.03 1.68
CA LEU A 602 -20.83 -10.38 1.97
C LEU A 602 -21.11 -11.89 2.06
N GLY A 603 -20.12 -12.74 1.74
CA GLY A 603 -20.16 -14.19 1.92
C GLY A 603 -21.40 -14.83 1.30
N THR A 604 -22.15 -15.60 2.11
CA THR A 604 -23.38 -16.29 1.73
C THR A 604 -24.49 -15.42 1.13
N TYR A 605 -24.49 -14.10 1.36
CA TYR A 605 -25.46 -13.19 0.72
C TYR A 605 -25.13 -12.89 -0.75
N ALA A 606 -23.88 -13.09 -1.18
CA ALA A 606 -23.43 -12.84 -2.56
C ALA A 606 -23.10 -14.14 -3.30
N ALA A 607 -22.43 -15.08 -2.63
CA ALA A 607 -22.04 -16.36 -3.19
C ALA A 607 -23.13 -17.44 -2.98
N PRO A 608 -23.39 -18.30 -3.99
CA PRO A 608 -24.18 -19.51 -3.80
C PRO A 608 -23.38 -20.56 -2.99
N PRO A 609 -24.00 -21.55 -2.33
CA PRO A 609 -23.31 -22.55 -1.51
C PRO A 609 -22.25 -23.39 -2.26
N GLU A 610 -22.38 -23.49 -3.58
CA GLU A 610 -21.48 -24.25 -4.45
C GLU A 610 -20.20 -23.47 -4.84
N ALA A 611 -20.00 -22.25 -4.33
CA ALA A 611 -18.85 -21.41 -4.62
C ALA A 611 -17.89 -21.28 -3.42
N VAL A 612 -16.58 -21.40 -3.68
CA VAL A 612 -15.47 -21.44 -2.70
C VAL A 612 -15.38 -20.19 -1.79
N GLU A 613 -16.14 -19.13 -2.06
CA GLU A 613 -16.16 -17.90 -1.25
C GLU A 613 -17.34 -17.82 -0.26
N SER A 614 -18.19 -18.87 -0.16
CA SER A 614 -19.43 -18.85 0.63
C SER A 614 -19.28 -19.26 2.11
N HIS A 615 -18.07 -19.28 2.66
CA HIS A 615 -17.80 -19.88 3.99
C HIS A 615 -18.22 -19.04 5.21
N PHE A 616 -18.79 -17.84 5.04
CA PHE A 616 -19.20 -16.98 6.16
C PHE A 616 -20.50 -16.20 5.87
N THR A 617 -21.22 -15.83 6.95
CA THR A 617 -22.43 -14.99 6.88
C THR A 617 -22.21 -13.73 7.74
N PRO A 618 -22.06 -12.53 7.15
CA PRO A 618 -21.89 -11.29 7.90
C PRO A 618 -23.13 -10.88 8.70
N SER A 619 -22.97 -10.02 9.71
CA SER A 619 -24.09 -9.53 10.52
C SER A 619 -25.01 -8.60 9.73
N HIS A 620 -26.31 -8.58 10.06
CA HIS A 620 -27.27 -7.66 9.44
C HIS A 620 -26.87 -6.18 9.57
N ALA A 621 -26.18 -5.81 10.66
CA ALA A 621 -25.72 -4.45 10.87
C ALA A 621 -24.57 -4.08 9.93
N TYR A 622 -23.61 -5.01 9.74
CA TYR A 622 -22.57 -4.87 8.73
C TYR A 622 -23.16 -4.76 7.31
N VAL A 623 -24.13 -5.62 6.96
CA VAL A 623 -24.78 -5.59 5.63
C VAL A 623 -25.52 -4.26 5.39
N ALA A 624 -26.26 -3.74 6.38
CA ALA A 624 -26.89 -2.43 6.30
C ALA A 624 -25.86 -1.29 6.15
N GLY A 625 -24.75 -1.38 6.91
CA GLY A 625 -23.60 -0.49 6.76
C GLY A 625 -23.03 -0.51 5.34
N PHE A 626 -22.84 -1.70 4.78
CA PHE A 626 -22.32 -1.90 3.43
C PHE A 626 -23.17 -1.22 2.35
N GLY A 627 -24.50 -1.33 2.45
CA GLY A 627 -25.43 -0.57 1.61
C GLY A 627 -25.25 0.95 1.72
N HIS A 628 -25.11 1.48 2.95
CA HIS A 628 -24.82 2.90 3.17
C HIS A 628 -23.48 3.34 2.55
N GLY A 629 -22.46 2.47 2.58
CA GLY A 629 -21.16 2.71 1.96
C GLY A 629 -21.25 2.88 0.44
N ILE A 630 -21.93 1.96 -0.25
CA ILE A 630 -22.16 2.02 -1.70
C ILE A 630 -22.91 3.32 -2.05
N ARG A 631 -23.95 3.65 -1.28
CA ARG A 631 -24.74 4.87 -1.45
C ARG A 631 -23.88 6.13 -1.31
N ALA A 632 -23.05 6.22 -0.27
CA ALA A 632 -22.17 7.37 -0.04
C ALA A 632 -21.11 7.53 -1.16
N ALA A 633 -20.60 6.43 -1.70
CA ALA A 633 -19.70 6.44 -2.86
C ALA A 633 -20.39 6.98 -4.12
N TRP A 634 -21.63 6.53 -4.38
CA TRP A 634 -22.46 7.01 -5.49
C TRP A 634 -22.83 8.50 -5.37
N GLU A 635 -23.31 8.94 -4.20
CA GLU A 635 -23.63 10.34 -3.91
C GLU A 635 -22.39 11.25 -4.01
N GLY A 636 -21.20 10.74 -3.66
CA GLY A 636 -19.93 11.42 -3.87
C GLY A 636 -19.55 11.57 -5.35
N ALA A 637 -19.87 10.59 -6.19
CA ALA A 637 -19.56 10.59 -7.62
C ALA A 637 -20.50 11.52 -8.42
N THR A 638 -21.80 11.47 -8.12
CA THR A 638 -22.82 12.37 -8.72
C THR A 638 -22.57 13.83 -8.33
N ARG A 639 -22.31 14.12 -7.06
CA ARG A 639 -21.95 15.48 -6.58
C ARG A 639 -20.73 16.07 -7.28
N ARG A 640 -19.75 15.21 -7.64
CA ARG A 640 -18.54 15.58 -8.41
C ARG A 640 -18.75 15.61 -9.93
N ARG A 641 -19.98 15.34 -10.41
CA ARG A 641 -20.35 15.23 -11.84
C ARG A 641 -19.49 14.23 -12.62
N ILE A 642 -19.10 13.13 -11.97
CA ILE A 642 -18.37 12.01 -12.60
C ILE A 642 -19.36 11.11 -13.37
N VAL A 643 -20.58 10.99 -12.84
CA VAL A 643 -21.71 10.20 -13.38
C VAL A 643 -22.99 11.04 -13.33
N PRO A 644 -24.00 10.78 -14.19
CA PRO A 644 -25.32 11.40 -14.10
C PRO A 644 -26.03 11.09 -12.77
N SER A 645 -26.82 12.03 -12.28
CA SER A 645 -27.61 11.88 -11.05
C SER A 645 -28.99 11.25 -11.25
N GLU A 646 -29.54 11.31 -12.46
CA GLU A 646 -30.88 10.79 -12.80
C GLU A 646 -30.79 9.36 -13.33
N ALA A 647 -31.64 8.46 -12.83
CA ALA A 647 -31.59 7.04 -13.17
C ALA A 647 -31.94 6.73 -14.65
N ALA A 648 -32.93 7.43 -15.22
CA ALA A 648 -33.28 7.29 -16.64
C ALA A 648 -32.09 7.70 -17.54
N THR A 649 -31.49 8.84 -17.22
CA THR A 649 -30.32 9.40 -17.93
C THR A 649 -29.07 8.54 -17.74
N LEU A 650 -28.93 7.87 -16.58
CA LEU A 650 -27.84 6.95 -16.28
C LEU A 650 -27.87 5.71 -17.19
N HIS A 651 -29.03 5.08 -17.38
CA HIS A 651 -29.14 3.85 -18.16
C HIS A 651 -28.63 4.02 -19.60
N ASP A 652 -29.10 5.07 -20.28
CA ASP A 652 -28.66 5.43 -21.63
C ASP A 652 -27.22 5.95 -21.67
N TRP A 653 -26.74 6.56 -20.58
CA TRP A 653 -25.37 7.03 -20.47
C TRP A 653 -24.38 5.88 -20.30
N LEU A 654 -24.74 4.81 -19.60
CA LEU A 654 -23.91 3.62 -19.39
C LEU A 654 -23.73 2.82 -20.68
N ARG A 655 -24.75 2.77 -21.54
CA ARG A 655 -24.70 2.09 -22.85
C ARG A 655 -23.85 2.80 -23.90
N LYS A 656 -23.46 4.07 -23.68
CA LYS A 656 -22.64 4.84 -24.64
C LYS A 656 -21.16 4.43 -24.57
N PRO A 657 -20.47 4.28 -25.72
CA PRO A 657 -19.02 4.01 -25.73
C PRO A 657 -18.24 5.20 -25.18
N VAL A 658 -17.04 4.92 -24.65
CA VAL A 658 -16.14 5.96 -24.16
C VAL A 658 -15.47 6.66 -25.34
N ALA A 659 -15.50 7.99 -25.36
CA ALA A 659 -14.93 8.81 -26.43
C ALA A 659 -13.39 8.95 -26.34
N ILE A 660 -12.70 7.82 -26.30
CA ILE A 660 -11.24 7.73 -26.48
C ILE A 660 -10.97 7.37 -27.95
N GLN A 661 -9.90 7.95 -28.50
CA GLN A 661 -9.60 8.05 -29.93
C GLN A 661 -9.82 6.78 -30.77
N HIS A 662 -10.58 6.91 -31.87
CA HIS A 662 -10.58 6.08 -33.09
C HIS A 662 -9.92 4.69 -33.01
N SER A 663 -10.49 3.79 -32.20
CA SER A 663 -10.15 2.37 -32.19
C SER A 663 -11.45 1.56 -32.08
N ASP A 664 -11.68 0.65 -33.02
CA ASP A 664 -12.77 -0.31 -32.90
C ASP A 664 -12.54 -1.17 -31.65
N GLY A 665 -13.58 -1.31 -30.80
CA GLY A 665 -13.50 -2.04 -29.53
C GLY A 665 -13.35 -1.19 -28.26
N ALA A 666 -13.57 0.14 -28.31
CA ALA A 666 -13.60 0.97 -27.10
C ALA A 666 -14.65 0.46 -26.07
N PRO A 667 -14.31 0.34 -24.77
CA PRO A 667 -15.23 -0.19 -23.77
C PRO A 667 -16.47 0.70 -23.61
N VAL A 668 -17.59 0.07 -23.30
CA VAL A 668 -18.87 0.71 -22.97
C VAL A 668 -18.78 1.25 -21.53
N ARG A 669 -19.33 2.44 -21.25
CA ARG A 669 -19.20 3.07 -19.93
C ARG A 669 -19.67 2.19 -18.78
N GLY A 670 -20.69 1.35 -19.00
CA GLY A 670 -21.17 0.36 -18.03
C GLY A 670 -20.10 -0.58 -17.47
N SER A 671 -19.08 -0.95 -18.24
CA SER A 671 -17.99 -1.83 -17.79
C SER A 671 -16.79 -1.10 -17.16
N MET A 672 -16.80 0.23 -17.12
CA MET A 672 -15.81 1.01 -16.37
C MET A 672 -16.13 1.03 -14.87
N THR A 673 -15.11 1.32 -14.05
CA THR A 673 -15.28 1.64 -12.64
C THR A 673 -15.35 3.15 -12.39
N LEU A 674 -15.83 3.57 -11.19
CA LEU A 674 -15.79 4.98 -10.76
C LEU A 674 -14.36 5.53 -10.70
N LYS A 675 -13.38 4.67 -10.39
CA LYS A 675 -11.95 4.98 -10.36
C LYS A 675 -11.38 5.26 -11.76
N ASP A 676 -11.77 4.50 -12.77
CA ASP A 676 -11.36 4.72 -14.16
C ASP A 676 -11.92 6.04 -14.72
N LEU A 677 -13.18 6.35 -14.42
CA LEU A 677 -13.78 7.64 -14.77
C LEU A 677 -13.11 8.81 -14.08
N ARG A 678 -12.71 8.64 -12.81
CA ARG A 678 -11.99 9.68 -12.07
C ARG A 678 -10.60 9.93 -12.65
N THR A 679 -9.86 8.89 -13.04
CA THR A 679 -8.52 9.05 -13.64
C THR A 679 -8.57 9.64 -15.05
N THR A 680 -9.56 9.26 -15.87
CA THR A 680 -9.78 9.88 -17.20
C THR A 680 -10.20 11.35 -17.07
N ALA A 681 -11.12 11.70 -16.17
CA ALA A 681 -11.52 13.09 -15.92
C ALA A 681 -10.37 13.99 -15.45
N ILE A 682 -9.38 13.45 -14.72
CA ILE A 682 -8.17 14.18 -14.31
C ILE A 682 -7.24 14.38 -15.52
N LYS A 683 -7.01 13.34 -16.34
CA LYS A 683 -6.19 13.44 -17.56
C LYS A 683 -6.75 14.47 -18.54
N ASP A 684 -8.06 14.48 -18.78
CA ASP A 684 -8.70 15.44 -19.70
C ASP A 684 -8.59 16.90 -19.23
N LYS A 685 -8.72 17.16 -17.91
CA LYS A 685 -8.48 18.50 -17.35
C LYS A 685 -7.03 18.95 -17.56
N GLY A 686 -6.05 18.08 -17.32
CA GLY A 686 -4.63 18.37 -17.57
C GLY A 686 -4.35 18.69 -19.05
N VAL A 687 -4.84 17.84 -19.96
CA VAL A 687 -4.68 18.04 -21.41
C VAL A 687 -5.38 19.32 -21.89
N SER A 688 -6.53 19.67 -21.32
CA SER A 688 -7.24 20.92 -21.62
C SER A 688 -6.44 22.15 -21.19
N ALA A 689 -5.87 22.13 -19.97
CA ALA A 689 -5.03 23.21 -19.44
C ALA A 689 -3.77 23.44 -20.30
N TRP A 690 -3.04 22.37 -20.66
CA TRP A 690 -1.88 22.44 -21.56
C TRP A 690 -2.26 22.97 -22.96
N LYS A 691 -3.41 22.56 -23.51
CA LYS A 691 -3.96 23.09 -24.78
C LYS A 691 -4.46 24.54 -24.68
N TRP A 692 -4.53 25.13 -23.49
CA TRP A 692 -4.86 26.54 -23.27
C TRP A 692 -3.58 27.37 -23.09
N LEU A 693 -2.66 26.93 -22.24
CA LEU A 693 -1.31 27.49 -22.06
C LEU A 693 -0.54 27.61 -23.39
N GLY A 694 -0.45 26.52 -24.16
CA GLY A 694 0.26 26.53 -25.45
C GLY A 694 -0.35 27.47 -26.49
N ARG A 695 -1.63 27.86 -26.34
CA ARG A 695 -2.28 28.85 -27.20
C ARG A 695 -2.03 30.27 -26.76
N ILE A 696 -1.99 30.54 -25.46
CA ILE A 696 -1.58 31.84 -24.93
C ILE A 696 -0.15 32.14 -25.40
N ALA A 697 0.76 31.17 -25.27
CA ALA A 697 2.12 31.27 -25.80
C ALA A 697 2.11 31.59 -27.32
N LEU A 698 1.40 30.81 -28.14
CA LEU A 698 1.31 31.06 -29.59
C LEU A 698 0.80 32.47 -29.92
N TRP A 699 -0.27 32.93 -29.27
CA TRP A 699 -0.87 34.24 -29.52
C TRP A 699 0.06 35.38 -29.08
N SER A 700 0.66 35.28 -27.89
CA SER A 700 1.63 36.25 -27.38
C SER A 700 2.85 36.38 -28.29
N THR A 701 3.42 35.26 -28.75
CA THR A 701 4.55 35.27 -29.69
C THR A 701 4.15 35.85 -31.04
N THR A 702 2.95 35.54 -31.55
CA THR A 702 2.43 36.14 -32.80
C THR A 702 2.33 37.67 -32.68
N ILE A 703 1.81 38.18 -31.56
CA ILE A 703 1.69 39.62 -31.30
C ILE A 703 3.08 40.27 -31.21
N LEU A 704 4.02 39.66 -30.49
CA LEU A 704 5.38 40.17 -30.33
C LEU A 704 6.11 40.34 -31.68
N PHE A 705 6.06 39.33 -32.55
CA PHE A 705 6.64 39.42 -33.89
C PHE A 705 5.89 40.40 -34.82
N GLY A 706 4.58 40.59 -34.63
CA GLY A 706 3.81 41.62 -35.33
C GLY A 706 4.22 43.04 -34.94
N ILE A 707 4.42 43.29 -33.64
CA ILE A 707 4.96 44.56 -33.14
C ILE A 707 6.39 44.78 -33.66
N GLY A 708 7.25 43.76 -33.60
CA GLY A 708 8.61 43.83 -34.17
C GLY A 708 8.61 44.16 -35.67
N THR A 709 7.66 43.60 -36.44
CA THR A 709 7.49 43.92 -37.86
C THR A 709 7.08 45.38 -38.07
N LEU A 710 6.12 45.88 -37.29
CA LEU A 710 5.72 47.30 -37.33
C LEU A 710 6.87 48.25 -36.99
N VAL A 711 7.64 47.96 -35.93
CA VAL A 711 8.81 48.75 -35.53
C VAL A 711 9.88 48.73 -36.62
N ALA A 712 10.17 47.57 -37.23
CA ALA A 712 11.12 47.47 -38.33
C ALA A 712 10.68 48.27 -39.57
N ILE A 713 9.38 48.29 -39.89
CA ILE A 713 8.82 49.13 -40.97
C ILE A 713 8.99 50.62 -40.63
N ILE A 714 8.63 51.05 -39.41
CA ILE A 714 8.76 52.45 -38.97
C ILE A 714 10.23 52.90 -39.05
N LEU A 715 11.17 52.13 -38.47
CA LEU A 715 12.60 52.45 -38.53
C LEU A 715 13.15 52.53 -39.96
N SER A 716 12.58 51.76 -40.90
CA SER A 716 12.94 51.81 -42.31
C SER A 716 12.37 53.03 -43.03
N LEU A 717 11.20 53.53 -42.61
CA LEU A 717 10.57 54.74 -43.16
C LEU A 717 11.16 56.02 -42.57
N THR A 718 11.61 55.99 -41.31
CA THR A 718 12.25 57.14 -40.62
C THR A 718 13.77 57.12 -40.70
N ASP A 719 14.34 56.24 -41.52
CA ASP A 719 15.79 56.09 -41.76
C ASP A 719 16.65 55.93 -40.48
N GLY A 720 16.05 55.28 -39.46
CA GLY A 720 16.52 55.23 -38.07
C GLY A 720 17.35 53.98 -37.70
N TRP A 721 17.84 53.22 -38.67
CA TRP A 721 18.67 52.03 -38.42
C TRP A 721 20.08 52.45 -37.95
N PRO A 722 20.65 51.82 -36.88
CA PRO A 722 21.93 52.24 -36.29
C PRO A 722 23.14 52.21 -37.22
N THR A 723 23.08 51.43 -38.30
CA THR A 723 24.11 51.35 -39.35
C THR A 723 23.44 51.27 -40.71
N LYS A 724 23.66 52.29 -41.54
CA LYS A 724 22.99 52.44 -42.84
C LYS A 724 23.58 51.53 -43.91
N THR A 725 23.24 50.25 -43.86
CA THR A 725 23.45 49.31 -44.97
C THR A 725 22.12 48.72 -45.42
N VAL A 726 21.96 48.53 -46.73
CA VAL A 726 20.79 47.87 -47.32
C VAL A 726 20.59 46.47 -46.72
N ALA A 727 21.69 45.77 -46.40
CA ALA A 727 21.68 44.48 -45.73
C ALA A 727 21.02 44.51 -44.35
N ASN A 728 21.25 45.55 -43.54
CA ASN A 728 20.66 45.64 -42.19
C ASN A 728 19.18 46.00 -42.24
N THR A 729 18.77 46.90 -43.13
CA THR A 729 17.35 47.23 -43.36
C THR A 729 16.56 46.01 -43.84
N VAL A 730 17.07 45.30 -44.86
CA VAL A 730 16.43 44.09 -45.41
C VAL A 730 16.46 42.93 -44.40
N GLY A 731 17.58 42.73 -43.72
CA GLY A 731 17.75 41.68 -42.71
C GLY A 731 16.81 41.86 -41.52
N GLY A 732 16.69 43.09 -41.00
CA GLY A 732 15.75 43.43 -39.93
C GLY A 732 14.29 43.21 -40.33
N LEU A 733 13.91 43.61 -41.55
CA LEU A 733 12.56 43.39 -42.06
C LEU A 733 12.23 41.89 -42.20
N LEU A 734 13.13 41.10 -42.77
CA LEU A 734 12.96 39.65 -42.95
C LEU A 734 12.91 38.89 -41.61
N PHE A 735 13.75 39.28 -40.64
CA PHE A 735 13.84 38.63 -39.33
C PHE A 735 12.52 38.67 -38.55
N TYR A 736 11.76 39.76 -38.64
CA TYR A 736 10.46 39.86 -37.98
C TYR A 736 9.28 39.40 -38.86
N SER A 737 9.26 39.76 -40.15
CA SER A 737 8.12 39.50 -41.03
C SER A 737 7.92 38.02 -41.37
N VAL A 738 8.99 37.25 -41.60
CA VAL A 738 8.89 35.83 -41.98
C VAL A 738 8.33 34.97 -40.82
N PRO A 739 8.86 35.06 -39.58
CA PRO A 739 8.24 34.38 -38.44
C PRO A 739 6.83 34.90 -38.14
N PHE A 740 6.57 36.20 -38.27
CA PHE A 740 5.23 36.77 -38.06
C PHE A 740 4.20 36.14 -39.00
N ALA A 741 4.49 36.04 -40.30
CA ALA A 741 3.57 35.45 -41.28
C ALA A 741 3.22 33.99 -40.96
N ILE A 742 4.23 33.19 -40.55
CA ILE A 742 4.05 31.78 -40.17
C ILE A 742 3.20 31.66 -38.89
N LEU A 743 3.52 32.46 -37.85
CA LEU A 743 2.80 32.47 -36.58
C LEU A 743 1.35 32.97 -36.72
N LEU A 744 1.14 33.99 -37.56
CA LEU A 744 -0.19 34.51 -37.88
C LEU A 744 -1.04 33.46 -38.61
N TRP A 745 -0.48 32.72 -39.57
CA TRP A 745 -1.16 31.61 -40.24
C TRP A 745 -1.55 30.50 -39.27
N LEU A 746 -0.65 30.10 -38.35
CA LEU A 746 -0.93 29.12 -37.30
C LEU A 746 -2.05 29.59 -36.37
N THR A 747 -2.02 30.86 -35.96
CA THR A 747 -3.05 31.48 -35.11
C THR A 747 -4.42 31.52 -35.78
N VAL A 748 -4.50 31.94 -37.04
CA VAL A 748 -5.74 31.91 -37.84
C VAL A 748 -6.26 30.48 -38.04
N ARG A 749 -5.37 29.50 -38.20
CA ARG A 749 -5.71 28.08 -38.34
C ARG A 749 -6.29 27.48 -37.06
N ASP A 750 -5.75 27.78 -35.87
CA ASP A 750 -6.37 27.37 -34.59
C ASP A 750 -7.72 28.06 -34.36
N TRP A 751 -7.83 29.36 -34.65
CA TRP A 751 -9.08 30.10 -34.52
C TRP A 751 -10.20 29.54 -35.41
N ARG A 752 -9.90 29.26 -36.70
CA ARG A 752 -10.85 28.61 -37.62
C ARG A 752 -11.25 27.21 -37.14
N ARG A 753 -10.32 26.42 -36.60
CA ARG A 753 -10.63 25.10 -35.99
C ARG A 753 -11.56 25.23 -34.79
N ARG A 754 -11.32 26.20 -33.89
CA ARG A 754 -12.19 26.50 -32.73
C ARG A 754 -13.61 26.92 -33.12
N ARG A 755 -13.76 27.74 -34.17
CA ARG A 755 -15.08 28.19 -34.63
C ARG A 755 -15.90 27.01 -35.17
N ARG A 756 -15.27 26.11 -35.94
CA ARG A 756 -15.88 24.86 -36.42
C ARG A 756 -16.23 23.88 -35.30
N SER A 757 -15.39 23.74 -34.26
CA SER A 757 -15.72 22.85 -33.13
C SER A 757 -16.84 23.40 -32.23
N LYS A 758 -16.99 24.73 -32.12
CA LYS A 758 -18.15 25.34 -31.43
C LYS A 758 -19.45 25.12 -32.21
N SER A 759 -19.45 25.33 -33.54
CA SER A 759 -20.64 25.10 -34.37
C SER A 759 -21.03 23.63 -34.52
N ALA A 760 -20.08 22.70 -34.34
CA ALA A 760 -20.38 21.27 -34.28
C ALA A 760 -21.07 20.89 -32.95
N ARG A 761 -20.64 21.45 -31.81
CA ARG A 761 -21.30 21.22 -30.52
C ARG A 761 -22.70 21.81 -30.44
N SER A 762 -22.94 23.01 -31.00
CA SER A 762 -24.29 23.60 -31.03
C SER A 762 -25.26 22.95 -32.04
N ARG A 763 -24.88 21.82 -32.64
CA ARG A 763 -25.74 20.96 -33.49
C ARG A 763 -25.86 19.53 -32.96
N SER A 764 -25.27 19.24 -31.80
CA SER A 764 -25.27 17.91 -31.18
C SER A 764 -26.00 17.85 -29.83
N ASP A 765 -26.58 18.97 -29.38
CA ASP A 765 -27.51 19.02 -28.26
C ASP A 765 -28.94 19.12 -28.84
N PRO A 766 -29.75 18.03 -28.80
CA PRO A 766 -31.21 18.12 -28.79
C PRO A 766 -31.71 18.56 -27.40
#